data_AF-A0A949TQE4-F1
#
_entry.id   AF-A0A949TQE4-F1
#
_cell.length_a   1.000
_cell.length_b   1.000
_cell.length_c   1.000
_cell.angle_alpha   90.00
_cell.angle_beta   90.00
_cell.angle_gamma   90.00
#
_symmetry.space_group_name_H-M   'P 1'
#
loop_
_entity.id
_entity.type
_entity.pdbx_description
1 polymer ?
#
loop_
_entity_poly.entity_id
_entity_poly.type
_entity_poly.pdbx_seq_one_letter_code
_entity_poly.pdbx_strand_id
1 'polypeptide(L)'
;MDNAGNFLDSSTSLDATQEWQAIEEKVGLNSTDDYYSVQLNSRSYFEVVLNDLSDNADISLLNNNGSKIASSSHSGTRNERIARVLDAGTYFIKVHQVDDAEISYGFEYRSNHLPEKFQFDVKSFQDDISLTDTKIFDADGASNISKVDFWLKKEGERWRKAGIITEFKDKIDQITGEASIGFDYNIDNLEAGKYYLWGRATDNFGFRSNGWGKIFEVKNFVDPKVENVAPSRLDFTIDSSNGGIELNDAKVYDANGIDDLEKVAFQLKKQGGEWIDIDDVIDFKQVDNNLYGFDYSISSLEAGNYELKATAYDKAGNKSESLKSFFRINNLAPSDLAFEVEVVEDGIRLTDTKLFDANGINDLSRVDFWLKKEGGNWQNIEDAVEFRSNQDEYGSIGFDYSIDSLEKGNYTLWARVRDKDNKYSNSKQETFTIGNAAPVQLDFNFREISGGIELRNARVFDADGINDLEKIDFQLKKEGGEWIDIEDAVEFSENKDGSIGFGYSINGLKQGNYQLKATAIDKAGETSEALTTYFKVKNAAPTDLLFDIKTIDGGISLENTQVYDANGIDDITRVDFWLKKDDEGWQNIDDALDFRRNEDDSFSFDYSLNSLESGDYVLWARSRDKADSYGNVWQKSFSIENVAPSQLDFDIQTSKGRIELTNVSVFDANGIDDIDKVKVWWQKDDGVEGGFADISQFRKNADGTFSFDYNTDSLQNGNYKLFARINDKANEYIELEKSFQITGVVPPQPEKDWFDRNISDAEIRNQARKLFSDKTLNRNDMIAILEDGKDNNIVDATEIKDFRTILSNASYLGIDDYVRVLANKVVNGDTANKSGNLQAGSSSEQLDKLINKWFRGSERPQTPHTYQYAKGSLFQNGISHDDIRQGYINNCFFLAGLGATLVQSPEIIQNMFIDNGDGTFTVRFYKNGVADYVTVDRYLPTNNIGNLVYANAGDYHGNDSNELWVALAEKAYAQLNEAKWINQDGTNSYNGIGNAGYLSDAFKHITGEKAALGRFLSFNKVVNAFQSGEVVGFGSKSGGVASNIVTSHAYALVDYNAQTQKFTLLNPWSTDNNALKSRTLELSWNEIISNFSYWDSTISNVVST
;
A
#
# COMPACT_ATOMS: atom_id res chain seq x y z
N MET A 1 -57.46 -18.27 -28.72
CA MET A 1 -57.99 -19.06 -29.84
C MET A 1 -56.93 -20.09 -30.10
N ASP A 2 -57.29 -21.37 -30.21
CA ASP A 2 -56.38 -22.44 -30.61
C ASP A 2 -55.87 -22.13 -32.04
N ASN A 3 -54.56 -21.90 -32.18
CA ASN A 3 -53.89 -21.68 -33.47
C ASN A 3 -52.97 -22.85 -33.83
N ALA A 4 -53.02 -23.96 -33.08
CA ALA A 4 -52.24 -25.13 -33.35
C ALA A 4 -52.88 -25.98 -34.46
N GLY A 5 -52.04 -26.73 -35.17
CA GLY A 5 -52.51 -27.65 -36.18
C GLY A 5 -53.20 -28.85 -35.56
N ASN A 6 -54.48 -29.07 -35.87
CA ASN A 6 -55.26 -30.19 -35.29
C ASN A 6 -55.00 -31.57 -35.93
N PHE A 7 -54.20 -31.62 -36.99
CA PHE A 7 -53.80 -32.84 -37.68
C PHE A 7 -52.33 -32.76 -38.13
N LEU A 8 -51.70 -33.91 -38.37
CA LEU A 8 -50.31 -34.01 -38.84
C LEU A 8 -50.06 -33.20 -40.12
N ASP A 9 -51.00 -33.23 -41.08
CA ASP A 9 -50.91 -32.54 -42.37
C ASP A 9 -51.22 -31.03 -42.29
N SER A 10 -51.67 -30.55 -41.13
CA SER A 10 -51.96 -29.15 -40.87
C SER A 10 -51.18 -28.62 -39.66
N SER A 11 -50.07 -29.27 -39.29
CA SER A 11 -49.27 -28.93 -38.11
C SER A 11 -48.69 -27.53 -38.17
N THR A 12 -48.52 -26.89 -37.01
CA THR A 12 -47.87 -25.59 -36.93
C THR A 12 -46.35 -25.74 -37.04
N SER A 13 -45.75 -25.11 -38.05
CA SER A 13 -44.29 -25.18 -38.26
C SER A 13 -43.54 -24.37 -37.20
N LEU A 14 -42.59 -25.01 -36.55
CA LEU A 14 -41.67 -24.45 -35.58
C LEU A 14 -40.33 -24.15 -36.25
N ASP A 15 -39.81 -22.95 -36.01
CA ASP A 15 -38.44 -22.57 -36.35
C ASP A 15 -37.57 -22.72 -35.10
N ALA A 16 -36.92 -23.87 -34.96
CA ALA A 16 -36.13 -24.19 -33.78
C ALA A 16 -34.70 -23.64 -33.92
N THR A 17 -34.26 -22.90 -32.91
CA THR A 17 -32.91 -22.34 -32.81
C THR A 17 -32.22 -22.87 -31.54
N GLN A 18 -30.95 -22.52 -31.32
CA GLN A 18 -30.23 -22.91 -30.09
C GLN A 18 -30.84 -22.30 -28.82
N GLU A 19 -31.50 -21.14 -28.97
CA GLU A 19 -32.19 -20.45 -27.87
C GLU A 19 -33.59 -21.00 -27.67
N TRP A 20 -34.03 -21.05 -26.42
CA TRP A 20 -35.40 -21.46 -26.08
C TRP A 20 -36.43 -20.54 -26.73
N GLN A 21 -37.30 -21.13 -27.54
CA GLN A 21 -38.49 -20.49 -28.06
C GLN A 21 -39.67 -20.94 -27.21
N ALA A 22 -40.56 -20.02 -26.85
CA ALA A 22 -41.73 -20.30 -26.01
C ALA A 22 -43.00 -19.79 -26.70
N ILE A 23 -44.05 -20.61 -26.69
CA ILE A 23 -45.39 -20.25 -27.14
C ILE A 23 -46.42 -20.69 -26.09
N GLU A 24 -47.46 -19.90 -25.87
CA GLU A 24 -48.60 -20.28 -25.03
C GLU A 24 -49.75 -20.74 -25.93
N GLU A 25 -50.30 -21.93 -25.67
CA GLU A 25 -51.43 -22.46 -26.44
C GLU A 25 -52.44 -23.21 -25.56
N LYS A 26 -53.53 -23.67 -26.19
CA LYS A 26 -54.55 -24.46 -25.52
C LYS A 26 -55.04 -25.63 -26.37
N VAL A 27 -55.20 -26.80 -25.74
CA VAL A 27 -55.80 -27.99 -26.35
C VAL A 27 -57.13 -28.33 -25.66
N GLY A 28 -58.18 -28.64 -26.45
CA GLY A 28 -59.47 -29.12 -25.94
C GLY A 28 -60.74 -28.48 -26.55
N LEU A 29 -61.89 -28.99 -26.08
CA LEU A 29 -63.30 -28.70 -26.45
C LEU A 29 -63.73 -28.87 -27.93
N ASN A 30 -62.84 -28.77 -28.91
CA ASN A 30 -63.12 -29.11 -30.33
C ASN A 30 -62.07 -30.04 -30.98
N SER A 31 -60.88 -30.15 -30.39
CA SER A 31 -59.80 -31.06 -30.78
C SER A 31 -59.07 -31.53 -29.51
N THR A 32 -58.70 -32.82 -29.45
CA THR A 32 -57.96 -33.40 -28.32
C THR A 32 -56.45 -33.40 -28.54
N ASP A 33 -56.00 -32.96 -29.73
CA ASP A 33 -54.62 -33.08 -30.18
C ASP A 33 -54.15 -31.82 -30.89
N ASP A 34 -53.01 -31.30 -30.44
CA ASP A 34 -52.28 -30.23 -31.14
C ASP A 34 -51.01 -30.80 -31.74
N TYR A 35 -50.75 -30.46 -33.01
CA TYR A 35 -49.60 -30.92 -33.77
C TYR A 35 -48.71 -29.73 -34.20
N TYR A 36 -47.43 -29.87 -33.89
CA TYR A 36 -46.36 -28.98 -34.32
C TYR A 36 -45.37 -29.75 -35.20
N SER A 37 -44.70 -29.08 -36.14
CA SER A 37 -43.66 -29.71 -36.97
C SER A 37 -42.36 -28.92 -36.89
N VAL A 38 -41.23 -29.59 -36.75
CA VAL A 38 -39.90 -29.00 -36.81
C VAL A 38 -39.11 -29.61 -37.96
N GLN A 39 -38.51 -28.78 -38.79
CA GLN A 39 -37.60 -29.21 -39.85
C GLN A 39 -36.16 -29.09 -39.36
N LEU A 40 -35.47 -30.22 -39.21
CA LEU A 40 -34.04 -30.24 -38.91
C LEU A 40 -33.27 -30.44 -40.21
N ASN A 41 -32.47 -29.45 -40.59
CA ASN A 41 -31.69 -29.50 -41.84
C ASN A 41 -30.44 -30.36 -41.71
N SER A 42 -30.03 -30.68 -40.48
CA SER A 42 -28.89 -31.53 -40.20
C SER A 42 -29.10 -32.30 -38.88
N ARG A 43 -28.12 -33.10 -38.47
CA ARG A 43 -28.24 -33.89 -37.24
C ARG A 43 -28.16 -32.96 -36.04
N SER A 44 -29.21 -32.91 -35.24
CA SER A 44 -29.36 -31.91 -34.17
C SER A 44 -29.82 -32.52 -32.85
N TYR A 45 -29.41 -31.93 -31.74
CA TYR A 45 -30.03 -32.16 -30.44
C TYR A 45 -31.30 -31.31 -30.35
N PHE A 46 -32.47 -31.96 -30.34
CA PHE A 46 -33.77 -31.30 -30.23
C PHE A 46 -34.37 -31.54 -28.84
N GLU A 47 -34.90 -30.47 -28.27
CA GLU A 47 -35.52 -30.47 -26.95
C GLU A 47 -36.86 -29.73 -27.00
N VAL A 48 -37.88 -30.33 -26.38
CA VAL A 48 -39.21 -29.76 -26.23
C VAL A 48 -39.73 -30.02 -24.82
N VAL A 49 -40.36 -29.00 -24.24
CA VAL A 49 -40.93 -28.99 -22.90
C VAL A 49 -42.35 -28.45 -22.97
N LEU A 50 -43.29 -29.16 -22.37
CA LEU A 50 -44.62 -28.63 -22.05
C LEU A 50 -44.58 -28.19 -20.59
N ASN A 51 -44.86 -26.92 -20.31
CA ASN A 51 -44.89 -26.36 -18.97
C ASN A 51 -46.18 -25.56 -18.76
N ASP A 52 -46.36 -25.02 -17.55
CA ASP A 52 -47.53 -24.21 -17.18
C ASP A 52 -48.90 -24.84 -17.53
N LEU A 53 -48.96 -26.18 -17.44
CA LEU A 53 -50.17 -26.94 -17.73
C LEU A 53 -51.27 -26.58 -16.72
N SER A 54 -52.45 -26.20 -17.22
CA SER A 54 -53.63 -25.99 -16.36
C SER A 54 -54.31 -27.30 -15.94
N ASP A 55 -54.05 -28.40 -16.66
CA ASP A 55 -54.50 -29.77 -16.35
C ASP A 55 -53.65 -30.82 -17.11
N ASN A 56 -53.94 -32.11 -16.99
CA ASN A 56 -53.11 -33.19 -17.52
C ASN A 56 -53.05 -33.29 -19.06
N ALA A 57 -51.87 -33.10 -19.64
CA ALA A 57 -51.60 -33.30 -21.07
C ALA A 57 -50.26 -34.01 -21.30
N ASP A 58 -50.23 -34.91 -22.28
CA ASP A 58 -49.05 -35.69 -22.65
C ASP A 58 -48.39 -35.12 -23.91
N ILE A 59 -47.07 -35.25 -24.05
CA ILE A 59 -46.37 -34.95 -25.31
C ILE A 59 -45.77 -36.19 -25.96
N SER A 60 -45.83 -36.25 -27.28
CA SER A 60 -45.21 -37.30 -28.10
C SER A 60 -44.45 -36.69 -29.27
N LEU A 61 -43.18 -37.08 -29.42
CA LEU A 61 -42.37 -36.77 -30.59
C LEU A 61 -42.52 -37.90 -31.61
N LEU A 62 -42.86 -37.56 -32.85
CA LEU A 62 -43.14 -38.45 -33.97
C LEU A 62 -42.16 -38.19 -35.12
N ASN A 63 -41.88 -39.22 -35.92
CA ASN A 63 -41.12 -39.10 -37.16
C ASN A 63 -42.02 -38.63 -38.32
N ASN A 64 -41.42 -38.40 -39.50
CA ASN A 64 -42.15 -37.96 -40.70
C ASN A 64 -43.28 -38.89 -41.18
N ASN A 65 -43.30 -40.15 -40.74
CA ASN A 65 -44.36 -41.11 -41.05
C ASN A 65 -45.43 -41.19 -39.93
N GLY A 66 -45.41 -40.27 -38.97
CA GLY A 66 -46.32 -40.25 -37.82
C GLY A 66 -46.03 -41.32 -36.74
N SER A 67 -44.92 -42.06 -36.84
CA SER A 67 -44.56 -43.07 -35.84
C SER A 67 -43.86 -42.44 -34.64
N LYS A 68 -44.25 -42.84 -33.43
CA LYS A 68 -43.73 -42.30 -32.17
C LYS A 68 -42.26 -42.66 -31.95
N ILE A 69 -41.43 -41.64 -31.75
CA ILE A 69 -40.00 -41.73 -31.39
C ILE A 69 -39.83 -41.71 -29.87
N ALA A 70 -40.53 -40.79 -29.20
CA ALA A 70 -40.49 -40.64 -27.75
C ALA A 70 -41.81 -40.03 -27.25
N SER A 71 -42.12 -40.22 -25.98
CA SER A 71 -43.23 -39.54 -25.31
C SER A 71 -42.91 -39.28 -23.85
N SER A 72 -43.62 -38.33 -23.27
CA SER A 72 -43.63 -38.02 -21.83
C SER A 72 -45.10 -37.86 -21.40
N SER A 73 -45.46 -38.45 -20.26
CA SER A 73 -46.85 -38.60 -19.79
C SER A 73 -46.94 -38.61 -18.26
N HIS A 74 -46.42 -37.58 -17.62
CA HIS A 74 -46.55 -37.38 -16.18
C HIS A 74 -47.96 -36.90 -15.83
N SER A 75 -48.58 -37.54 -14.86
CA SER A 75 -49.94 -37.17 -14.43
C SER A 75 -50.03 -35.75 -13.87
N GLY A 76 -51.11 -35.06 -14.21
CA GLY A 76 -51.50 -33.76 -13.64
C GLY A 76 -50.76 -32.61 -14.31
N THR A 77 -50.53 -31.52 -13.59
CA THR A 77 -49.91 -30.29 -14.14
C THR A 77 -48.38 -30.33 -14.17
N ARG A 78 -47.77 -31.51 -14.23
CA ARG A 78 -46.30 -31.63 -14.23
C ARG A 78 -45.77 -31.36 -15.63
N ASN A 79 -44.64 -30.67 -15.71
CA ASN A 79 -44.02 -30.39 -17.00
C ASN A 79 -43.67 -31.70 -17.72
N GLU A 80 -43.98 -31.75 -19.00
CA GLU A 80 -43.52 -32.81 -19.88
C GLU A 80 -42.24 -32.41 -20.58
N ARG A 81 -41.33 -33.36 -20.81
CA ARG A 81 -40.07 -33.05 -21.50
C ARG A 81 -39.57 -34.19 -22.37
N ILE A 82 -39.24 -33.88 -23.62
CA ILE A 82 -38.55 -34.78 -24.53
C ILE A 82 -37.26 -34.11 -25.01
N ALA A 83 -36.14 -34.82 -24.89
CA ALA A 83 -34.87 -34.39 -25.44
C ALA A 83 -34.18 -35.55 -26.19
N ARG A 84 -33.87 -35.36 -27.47
CA ARG A 84 -33.31 -36.41 -28.34
C ARG A 84 -32.33 -35.83 -29.35
N VAL A 85 -31.29 -36.60 -29.69
CA VAL A 85 -30.52 -36.37 -30.91
C VAL A 85 -31.28 -36.98 -32.07
N LEU A 86 -31.57 -36.17 -33.07
CA LEU A 86 -32.34 -36.52 -34.25
C LEU A 86 -31.48 -36.30 -35.50
N ASP A 87 -31.64 -37.13 -36.52
CA ASP A 87 -30.99 -36.94 -37.81
C ASP A 87 -31.74 -35.85 -38.61
N ALA A 88 -31.18 -35.42 -39.74
CA ALA A 88 -31.85 -34.45 -40.60
C ALA A 88 -33.21 -34.97 -41.08
N GLY A 89 -34.27 -34.17 -40.95
CA GLY A 89 -35.62 -34.55 -41.34
C GLY A 89 -36.70 -33.72 -40.66
N THR A 90 -37.94 -33.95 -41.09
CA THR A 90 -39.14 -33.35 -40.47
C THR A 90 -39.62 -34.24 -39.33
N TYR A 91 -39.84 -33.63 -38.17
CA TYR A 91 -40.38 -34.29 -36.99
C TYR A 91 -41.65 -33.58 -36.54
N PHE A 92 -42.57 -34.32 -35.94
CA PHE A 92 -43.83 -33.78 -35.45
C PHE A 92 -43.93 -33.94 -33.94
N ILE A 93 -44.41 -32.93 -33.24
CA ILE A 93 -44.69 -32.97 -31.81
C ILE A 93 -46.20 -32.96 -31.67
N LYS A 94 -46.73 -33.96 -30.99
CA LYS A 94 -48.13 -34.10 -30.65
C LYS A 94 -48.32 -33.79 -29.17
N VAL A 95 -49.12 -32.79 -28.83
CA VAL A 95 -49.64 -32.56 -27.48
C VAL A 95 -51.03 -33.19 -27.42
N HIS A 96 -51.26 -34.08 -26.46
CA HIS A 96 -52.52 -34.81 -26.30
C HIS A 96 -53.15 -34.48 -24.97
N GLN A 97 -54.38 -33.98 -25.03
CA GLN A 97 -55.22 -33.77 -23.86
C GLN A 97 -55.59 -35.13 -23.22
N VAL A 98 -55.37 -35.30 -21.93
CA VAL A 98 -55.73 -36.54 -21.20
C VAL A 98 -57.07 -36.41 -20.49
N ASP A 99 -57.36 -35.24 -19.90
CA ASP A 99 -58.59 -34.99 -19.16
C ASP A 99 -59.64 -34.23 -19.99
N ASP A 100 -60.94 -34.46 -19.76
CA ASP A 100 -62.07 -33.90 -20.52
C ASP A 100 -62.34 -32.39 -20.24
N ALA A 101 -61.30 -31.56 -20.14
CA ALA A 101 -61.36 -30.11 -19.89
C ALA A 101 -60.33 -29.33 -20.72
N GLU A 102 -60.67 -28.14 -21.24
CA GLU A 102 -59.71 -27.29 -22.00
C GLU A 102 -58.43 -27.03 -21.18
N ILE A 103 -57.28 -27.38 -21.74
CA ILE A 103 -55.96 -27.29 -21.09
C ILE A 103 -55.16 -26.18 -21.75
N SER A 104 -54.80 -25.16 -20.97
CA SER A 104 -53.78 -24.18 -21.39
C SER A 104 -52.40 -24.69 -21.00
N TYR A 105 -51.42 -24.48 -21.85
CA TYR A 105 -50.04 -24.89 -21.61
C TYR A 105 -49.05 -23.90 -22.22
N GLY A 106 -47.87 -23.79 -21.61
CA GLY A 106 -46.68 -23.25 -22.24
C GLY A 106 -45.93 -24.36 -22.99
N PHE A 107 -45.40 -24.03 -24.16
CA PHE A 107 -44.70 -24.95 -25.03
C PHE A 107 -43.36 -24.34 -25.42
N GLU A 108 -42.30 -24.91 -24.87
CA GLU A 108 -40.93 -24.46 -25.08
C GLU A 108 -40.15 -25.46 -25.93
N TYR A 109 -39.35 -24.98 -26.87
CA TYR A 109 -38.53 -25.85 -27.71
C TYR A 109 -37.23 -25.18 -28.17
N ARG A 110 -36.23 -26.00 -28.51
CA ARG A 110 -34.96 -25.57 -29.11
C ARG A 110 -34.28 -26.71 -29.87
N SER A 111 -33.34 -26.37 -30.75
CA SER A 111 -32.43 -27.30 -31.42
C SER A 111 -31.00 -26.77 -31.52
N ASN A 112 -30.02 -27.63 -31.31
CA ASN A 112 -28.60 -27.33 -31.55
C ASN A 112 -28.03 -28.27 -32.62
N HIS A 113 -27.34 -27.76 -33.64
CA HIS A 113 -26.67 -28.62 -34.61
C HIS A 113 -25.43 -29.25 -33.97
N LEU A 114 -25.13 -30.49 -34.35
CA LEU A 114 -23.95 -31.20 -33.87
C LEU A 114 -22.78 -30.99 -34.85
N PRO A 115 -21.54 -30.87 -34.37
CA PRO A 115 -20.36 -30.82 -35.24
C PRO A 115 -20.29 -32.06 -36.15
N GLU A 116 -20.29 -31.88 -37.46
CA GLU A 116 -20.61 -32.99 -38.38
C GLU A 116 -19.36 -33.75 -38.85
N LYS A 117 -18.32 -33.00 -39.22
CA LYS A 117 -17.12 -33.54 -39.87
C LYS A 117 -15.86 -32.83 -39.38
N PHE A 118 -14.82 -33.61 -39.15
CA PHE A 118 -13.47 -33.14 -38.86
C PHE A 118 -12.52 -33.73 -39.91
N GLN A 119 -11.62 -32.94 -40.51
CA GLN A 119 -10.62 -33.42 -41.46
C GLN A 119 -9.27 -32.71 -41.28
N PHE A 120 -8.20 -33.41 -41.66
CA PHE A 120 -6.84 -32.89 -41.75
C PHE A 120 -5.99 -33.77 -42.68
N ASP A 121 -4.94 -33.18 -43.24
CA ASP A 121 -3.83 -33.85 -43.92
C ASP A 121 -2.57 -33.82 -43.06
N VAL A 122 -1.69 -34.80 -43.26
CA VAL A 122 -0.40 -34.90 -42.56
C VAL A 122 0.71 -34.76 -43.59
N LYS A 123 1.59 -33.79 -43.39
CA LYS A 123 2.89 -33.75 -44.08
C LYS A 123 3.97 -34.20 -43.09
N SER A 124 4.74 -35.21 -43.47
CA SER A 124 5.94 -35.61 -42.73
C SER A 124 7.17 -34.99 -43.37
N PHE A 125 8.07 -34.47 -42.52
CA PHE A 125 9.37 -33.97 -42.93
C PHE A 125 10.40 -34.46 -41.91
N GLN A 126 11.25 -35.40 -42.30
CA GLN A 126 12.18 -36.09 -41.39
C GLN A 126 11.45 -36.66 -40.16
N ASP A 127 11.87 -36.28 -38.95
CA ASP A 127 11.35 -36.75 -37.66
C ASP A 127 10.10 -35.97 -37.19
N ASP A 128 9.61 -35.00 -37.96
CA ASP A 128 8.50 -34.11 -37.57
C ASP A 128 7.28 -34.26 -38.49
N ILE A 129 6.09 -33.93 -37.95
CA ILE A 129 4.87 -33.80 -38.74
C ILE A 129 4.18 -32.46 -38.54
N SER A 130 3.59 -31.96 -39.63
CA SER A 130 2.70 -30.80 -39.62
C SER A 130 1.33 -31.18 -40.17
N LEU A 131 0.27 -30.77 -39.47
CA LEU A 131 -1.08 -30.87 -39.98
C LEU A 131 -1.38 -29.74 -40.96
N THR A 132 -1.97 -30.09 -42.10
CA THR A 132 -2.40 -29.15 -43.14
C THR A 132 -3.85 -29.43 -43.49
N ASP A 133 -4.55 -28.48 -44.12
CA ASP A 133 -5.98 -28.59 -44.47
C ASP A 133 -6.89 -29.02 -43.29
N THR A 134 -6.62 -28.48 -42.10
CA THR A 134 -7.43 -28.72 -40.90
C THR A 134 -8.78 -28.01 -41.05
N LYS A 135 -9.88 -28.78 -41.08
CA LYS A 135 -11.24 -28.23 -41.15
C LYS A 135 -12.18 -28.97 -40.22
N ILE A 136 -12.92 -28.24 -39.40
CA ILE A 136 -14.08 -28.72 -38.64
C ILE A 136 -15.31 -28.08 -39.28
N PHE A 137 -16.28 -28.89 -39.68
CA PHE A 137 -17.53 -28.45 -40.30
C PHE A 137 -18.64 -28.48 -39.25
N ASP A 138 -19.29 -27.34 -39.07
CA ASP A 138 -20.48 -27.19 -38.25
C ASP A 138 -21.55 -26.37 -39.00
N ALA A 139 -22.77 -26.89 -39.07
CA ALA A 139 -23.83 -26.36 -39.91
C ALA A 139 -24.43 -25.05 -39.36
N ASP A 140 -24.33 -24.81 -38.05
CA ASP A 140 -24.79 -23.57 -37.39
C ASP A 140 -23.67 -22.56 -37.09
N GLY A 141 -22.45 -22.83 -37.59
CA GLY A 141 -21.31 -21.94 -37.49
C GLY A 141 -20.32 -22.34 -36.38
N ALA A 142 -19.03 -22.19 -36.66
CA ALA A 142 -17.96 -22.78 -35.85
C ALA A 142 -17.64 -22.07 -34.51
N SER A 143 -18.41 -21.05 -34.13
CA SER A 143 -18.21 -20.28 -32.88
C SER A 143 -18.55 -21.06 -31.61
N ASN A 144 -19.30 -22.15 -31.72
CA ASN A 144 -19.68 -23.02 -30.61
C ASN A 144 -18.70 -24.20 -30.39
N ILE A 145 -17.62 -24.34 -31.17
CA ILE A 145 -16.63 -25.40 -30.99
C ILE A 145 -15.73 -25.10 -29.78
N SER A 146 -15.70 -26.00 -28.79
CA SER A 146 -14.96 -25.84 -27.54
C SER A 146 -13.52 -26.34 -27.61
N LYS A 147 -13.29 -27.48 -28.29
CA LYS A 147 -11.96 -28.11 -28.38
C LYS A 147 -11.86 -29.21 -29.45
N VAL A 148 -10.62 -29.54 -29.84
CA VAL A 148 -10.26 -30.78 -30.55
C VAL A 148 -9.25 -31.55 -29.73
N ASP A 149 -9.57 -32.79 -29.36
CA ASP A 149 -8.62 -33.70 -28.72
C ASP A 149 -7.91 -34.55 -29.79
N PHE A 150 -6.59 -34.76 -29.67
CA PHE A 150 -5.78 -35.63 -30.54
C PHE A 150 -5.14 -36.79 -29.79
N TRP A 151 -5.03 -37.94 -30.47
CA TRP A 151 -4.38 -39.14 -30.01
C TRP A 151 -3.46 -39.70 -31.10
N LEU A 152 -2.26 -40.11 -30.71
CA LEU A 152 -1.24 -40.69 -31.58
C LEU A 152 -0.92 -42.12 -31.11
N LYS A 153 -0.60 -43.00 -32.06
CA LYS A 153 -0.19 -44.37 -31.81
C LYS A 153 0.85 -44.80 -32.84
N LYS A 154 2.03 -45.25 -32.42
CA LYS A 154 2.97 -45.97 -33.29
C LYS A 154 2.46 -47.39 -33.54
N GLU A 155 2.69 -47.94 -34.73
CA GLU A 155 2.26 -49.30 -35.06
C GLU A 155 2.82 -50.32 -34.05
N GLY A 156 1.93 -51.08 -33.41
CA GLY A 156 2.28 -52.01 -32.32
C GLY A 156 2.17 -51.44 -30.89
N GLU A 157 2.02 -50.12 -30.71
CA GLU A 157 1.91 -49.48 -29.40
C GLU A 157 0.46 -49.19 -28.98
N ARG A 158 0.25 -48.66 -27.77
CA ARG A 158 -1.07 -48.18 -27.32
C ARG A 158 -1.30 -46.72 -27.73
N TRP A 159 -2.56 -46.33 -27.89
CA TRP A 159 -2.92 -44.93 -28.10
C TRP A 159 -2.49 -44.08 -26.90
N ARG A 160 -1.85 -42.96 -27.18
CA ARG A 160 -1.53 -41.91 -26.21
C ARG A 160 -2.17 -40.61 -26.64
N LYS A 161 -2.53 -39.77 -25.68
CA LYS A 161 -3.03 -38.41 -25.97
C LYS A 161 -1.86 -37.59 -26.53
N ALA A 162 -2.05 -36.99 -27.70
CA ALA A 162 -1.02 -36.24 -28.41
C ALA A 162 -1.13 -34.73 -28.16
N GLY A 163 -2.36 -34.22 -28.02
CA GLY A 163 -2.60 -32.80 -27.78
C GLY A 163 -4.08 -32.46 -27.65
N ILE A 164 -4.37 -31.20 -27.28
CA ILE A 164 -5.70 -30.59 -27.31
C ILE A 164 -5.56 -29.22 -27.97
N ILE A 165 -6.47 -28.89 -28.87
CA ILE A 165 -6.59 -27.56 -29.47
C ILE A 165 -7.85 -26.91 -28.90
N THR A 166 -7.69 -25.70 -28.37
CA THR A 166 -8.80 -24.85 -27.89
C THR A 166 -8.81 -23.47 -28.57
N GLU A 167 -7.83 -23.21 -29.44
CA GLU A 167 -7.69 -21.98 -30.21
C GLU A 167 -7.88 -22.28 -31.69
N PHE A 168 -8.75 -21.51 -32.33
CA PHE A 168 -9.18 -21.78 -33.70
C PHE A 168 -9.09 -20.51 -34.55
N LYS A 169 -8.78 -20.69 -35.84
CA LYS A 169 -8.64 -19.60 -36.82
C LYS A 169 -9.95 -19.47 -37.63
N ASP A 170 -10.61 -18.32 -37.53
CA ASP A 170 -11.79 -18.00 -38.31
C ASP A 170 -11.45 -17.94 -39.81
N LYS A 171 -11.89 -18.94 -40.57
CA LYS A 171 -11.84 -18.92 -42.04
C LYS A 171 -13.16 -19.42 -42.63
N ILE A 172 -14.02 -18.49 -43.06
CA ILE A 172 -15.14 -18.82 -43.95
C ILE A 172 -14.56 -19.10 -45.34
N ASP A 173 -14.76 -20.31 -45.86
CA ASP A 173 -14.42 -20.67 -47.24
C ASP A 173 -15.43 -19.99 -48.18
N GLN A 174 -15.09 -18.78 -48.68
CA GLN A 174 -15.99 -17.94 -49.47
C GLN A 174 -16.40 -18.55 -50.83
N ILE A 175 -15.86 -19.71 -51.20
CA ILE A 175 -16.14 -20.37 -52.48
C ILE A 175 -17.29 -21.38 -52.36
N THR A 176 -17.47 -22.05 -51.22
CA THR A 176 -18.47 -23.12 -51.05
C THR A 176 -19.65 -22.73 -50.15
N GLY A 177 -19.50 -21.69 -49.33
CA GLY A 177 -20.53 -21.30 -48.35
C GLY A 177 -20.66 -22.25 -47.15
N GLU A 178 -19.75 -23.22 -47.00
CA GLU A 178 -19.69 -24.10 -45.82
C GLU A 178 -18.87 -23.44 -44.71
N ALA A 179 -19.46 -23.26 -43.52
CA ALA A 179 -18.76 -22.75 -42.35
C ALA A 179 -17.79 -23.82 -41.84
N SER A 180 -16.48 -23.59 -42.02
CA SER A 180 -15.45 -24.45 -41.43
C SER A 180 -14.47 -23.62 -40.60
N ILE A 181 -13.85 -24.22 -39.59
CA ILE A 181 -12.80 -23.57 -38.81
C ILE A 181 -11.51 -24.41 -38.82
N GLY A 182 -10.38 -23.72 -38.94
CA GLY A 182 -9.05 -24.34 -39.05
C GLY A 182 -8.17 -24.06 -37.84
N PHE A 183 -7.05 -24.79 -37.73
CA PHE A 183 -6.03 -24.60 -36.68
C PHE A 183 -4.67 -25.14 -37.14
N ASP A 184 -3.59 -24.66 -36.53
CA ASP A 184 -2.25 -25.20 -36.79
C ASP A 184 -1.87 -26.21 -35.70
N TYR A 185 -1.20 -27.30 -36.07
CA TYR A 185 -0.69 -28.28 -35.10
C TYR A 185 0.49 -29.08 -35.66
N ASN A 186 1.58 -29.15 -34.90
CA ASN A 186 2.79 -29.91 -35.21
C ASN A 186 3.07 -30.95 -34.10
N ILE A 187 3.69 -32.07 -34.47
CA ILE A 187 4.23 -33.05 -33.52
C ILE A 187 5.66 -33.36 -33.94
N ASP A 188 6.61 -33.03 -33.06
CA ASP A 188 8.03 -33.11 -33.35
C ASP A 188 8.69 -34.35 -32.71
N ASN A 189 9.88 -34.71 -33.18
CA ASN A 189 10.74 -35.79 -32.65
C ASN A 189 10.10 -37.19 -32.64
N LEU A 190 9.40 -37.55 -33.70
CA LEU A 190 8.88 -38.89 -33.93
C LEU A 190 9.96 -39.79 -34.51
N GLU A 191 10.24 -40.91 -33.85
CA GLU A 191 11.11 -41.95 -34.40
C GLU A 191 10.55 -42.53 -35.70
N ALA A 192 11.42 -42.97 -36.62
CA ALA A 192 11.01 -43.68 -37.83
C ALA A 192 10.05 -44.86 -37.53
N GLY A 193 9.01 -44.97 -38.35
CA GLY A 193 7.95 -45.96 -38.22
C GLY A 193 6.61 -45.45 -38.71
N LYS A 194 5.64 -46.36 -38.73
CA LYS A 194 4.27 -46.06 -39.14
C LYS A 194 3.42 -45.63 -37.95
N TYR A 195 2.71 -44.52 -38.07
CA TYR A 195 1.88 -43.94 -37.03
C TYR A 195 0.42 -43.80 -37.47
N TYR A 196 -0.45 -43.82 -36.47
CA TYR A 196 -1.87 -43.58 -36.56
C TYR A 196 -2.17 -42.33 -35.72
N LEU A 197 -2.69 -41.28 -36.35
CA LEU A 197 -3.15 -40.07 -35.66
C LEU A 197 -4.67 -39.96 -35.80
N TRP A 198 -5.35 -39.67 -34.69
CA TRP A 198 -6.81 -39.56 -34.62
C TRP A 198 -7.20 -38.32 -33.81
N GLY A 199 -8.21 -37.59 -34.26
CA GLY A 199 -8.72 -36.43 -33.53
C GLY A 199 -10.25 -36.30 -33.58
N ARG A 200 -10.79 -35.50 -32.66
CA ARG A 200 -12.23 -35.32 -32.48
C ARG A 200 -12.57 -33.94 -31.90
N ALA A 201 -13.43 -33.19 -32.59
CA ALA A 201 -13.97 -31.92 -32.12
C ALA A 201 -15.14 -32.10 -31.13
N THR A 202 -15.27 -31.19 -30.17
CA THR A 202 -16.36 -31.09 -29.18
C THR A 202 -16.92 -29.66 -29.20
N ASP A 203 -18.23 -29.49 -29.10
CA ASP A 203 -18.89 -28.19 -28.96
C ASP A 203 -18.96 -27.73 -27.49
N ASN A 204 -19.44 -26.51 -27.24
CA ASN A 204 -19.62 -25.91 -25.92
C ASN A 204 -20.72 -26.59 -25.09
N PHE A 205 -21.61 -27.35 -25.73
CA PHE A 205 -22.64 -28.15 -25.09
C PHE A 205 -22.14 -29.58 -24.74
N GLY A 206 -20.88 -29.88 -25.05
CA GLY A 206 -20.20 -31.13 -24.73
C GLY A 206 -20.47 -32.27 -25.72
N PHE A 207 -21.20 -32.01 -26.81
CA PHE A 207 -21.40 -33.00 -27.87
C PHE A 207 -20.22 -33.04 -28.82
N ARG A 208 -19.99 -34.21 -29.42
CA ARG A 208 -18.74 -34.51 -30.12
C ARG A 208 -19.00 -34.90 -31.57
N SER A 209 -18.16 -34.37 -32.45
CA SER A 209 -18.07 -34.78 -33.86
C SER A 209 -17.78 -36.27 -34.04
N ASN A 210 -17.92 -36.75 -35.27
CA ASN A 210 -17.32 -38.03 -35.64
C ASN A 210 -15.79 -37.92 -35.56
N GLY A 211 -15.13 -39.01 -35.13
CA GLY A 211 -13.68 -39.03 -35.07
C GLY A 211 -13.05 -39.21 -36.45
N TRP A 212 -11.94 -38.51 -36.69
CA TRP A 212 -11.20 -38.58 -37.95
C TRP A 212 -9.75 -38.96 -37.70
N GLY A 213 -9.16 -39.80 -38.56
CA GLY A 213 -7.76 -40.18 -38.42
C GLY A 213 -7.05 -40.45 -39.72
N LYS A 214 -5.72 -40.29 -39.70
CA LYS A 214 -4.80 -40.57 -40.80
C LYS A 214 -3.69 -41.50 -40.36
N ILE A 215 -3.25 -42.31 -41.31
CA ILE A 215 -2.06 -43.17 -41.18
C ILE A 215 -0.96 -42.50 -42.00
N PHE A 216 0.23 -42.39 -41.43
CA PHE A 216 1.40 -41.86 -42.11
C PHE A 216 2.65 -42.64 -41.67
N GLU A 217 3.73 -42.50 -42.43
CA GLU A 217 5.00 -43.17 -42.17
C GLU A 217 6.11 -42.12 -42.07
N VAL A 218 6.86 -42.21 -40.97
CA VAL A 218 8.09 -41.45 -40.73
C VAL A 218 9.24 -42.34 -41.22
N LYS A 219 10.00 -41.92 -42.24
CA LYS A 219 11.04 -42.74 -42.88
C LYS A 219 12.44 -42.22 -42.55
N ASN A 220 13.33 -43.12 -42.10
CA ASN A 220 14.78 -42.87 -42.12
C ASN A 220 15.31 -43.05 -43.54
N PHE A 221 16.07 -42.09 -44.04
CA PHE A 221 16.69 -42.16 -45.36
C PHE A 221 17.91 -43.09 -45.33
N VAL A 222 17.87 -44.18 -46.10
CA VAL A 222 19.04 -44.99 -46.49
C VAL A 222 18.99 -45.16 -48.00
N ASP A 223 19.97 -44.57 -48.68
CA ASP A 223 20.07 -44.48 -50.14
C ASP A 223 20.51 -45.81 -50.80
N PRO A 224 19.80 -46.34 -51.83
CA PRO A 224 20.28 -47.42 -52.67
C PRO A 224 20.98 -46.93 -53.96
N LYS A 225 22.32 -46.99 -53.95
CA LYS A 225 23.27 -46.90 -55.08
C LYS A 225 22.66 -46.93 -56.50
N VAL A 226 22.55 -45.75 -57.10
CA VAL A 226 22.87 -45.53 -58.53
C VAL A 226 24.39 -45.29 -58.57
N GLU A 227 25.12 -45.85 -59.54
CA GLU A 227 26.56 -45.55 -59.68
C GLU A 227 26.73 -44.03 -59.88
N ASN A 228 27.32 -43.35 -58.90
CA ASN A 228 27.63 -41.93 -58.95
C ASN A 228 28.63 -41.63 -60.10
N VAL A 229 28.33 -40.61 -60.92
CA VAL A 229 29.18 -40.10 -61.99
C VAL A 229 29.52 -38.64 -61.69
N ALA A 230 30.82 -38.34 -61.60
CA ALA A 230 31.30 -36.99 -61.29
C ALA A 230 30.73 -35.91 -62.25
N PRO A 231 30.51 -34.68 -61.76
CA PRO A 231 30.08 -33.58 -62.60
C PRO A 231 31.14 -33.28 -63.66
N SER A 232 30.71 -32.93 -64.86
CA SER A 232 31.58 -32.60 -66.00
C SER A 232 31.15 -31.31 -66.68
N ARG A 233 32.02 -30.70 -67.48
CA ARG A 233 31.71 -29.51 -68.29
C ARG A 233 31.15 -28.32 -67.47
N LEU A 234 32.05 -27.63 -66.78
CA LEU A 234 31.81 -26.36 -66.09
C LEU A 234 32.20 -25.20 -67.02
N ASP A 235 31.27 -24.30 -67.32
CA ASP A 235 31.44 -23.19 -68.26
C ASP A 235 30.86 -21.88 -67.68
N PHE A 236 31.56 -20.75 -67.82
CA PHE A 236 31.04 -19.40 -67.53
C PHE A 236 31.88 -18.32 -68.24
N THR A 237 31.33 -17.11 -68.33
CA THR A 237 32.05 -15.88 -68.73
C THR A 237 32.05 -14.86 -67.60
N ILE A 238 33.06 -14.00 -67.52
CA ILE A 238 33.20 -13.00 -66.45
C ILE A 238 32.91 -11.61 -67.02
N ASP A 239 31.98 -10.88 -66.40
CA ASP A 239 31.90 -9.42 -66.50
C ASP A 239 32.52 -8.81 -65.24
N SER A 240 33.31 -7.73 -65.38
CA SER A 240 34.11 -7.13 -64.30
C SER A 240 33.83 -5.64 -64.10
N SER A 241 32.55 -5.29 -64.02
CA SER A 241 32.06 -3.92 -63.83
C SER A 241 31.88 -3.57 -62.33
N ASN A 242 31.92 -2.27 -61.99
CA ASN A 242 31.62 -1.73 -60.64
C ASN A 242 32.49 -2.24 -59.47
N GLY A 243 33.76 -2.55 -59.70
CA GLY A 243 34.67 -2.97 -58.62
C GLY A 243 34.49 -4.43 -58.20
N GLY A 244 33.79 -5.25 -58.99
CA GLY A 244 33.57 -6.67 -58.73
C GLY A 244 33.54 -7.51 -60.01
N ILE A 245 33.01 -8.74 -59.91
CA ILE A 245 32.68 -9.60 -61.04
C ILE A 245 31.28 -10.20 -60.93
N GLU A 246 30.70 -10.51 -62.08
CA GLU A 246 29.49 -11.32 -62.23
C GLU A 246 29.76 -12.42 -63.28
N LEU A 247 29.36 -13.66 -62.96
CA LEU A 247 29.48 -14.79 -63.87
C LEU A 247 28.24 -14.88 -64.76
N ASN A 248 28.44 -14.70 -66.06
CA ASN A 248 27.41 -14.81 -67.07
C ASN A 248 27.42 -16.21 -67.71
N ASP A 249 26.22 -16.73 -68.01
CA ASP A 249 26.01 -18.04 -68.63
C ASP A 249 26.62 -19.23 -67.86
N ALA A 250 26.76 -19.09 -66.55
CA ALA A 250 27.43 -20.07 -65.70
C ALA A 250 26.63 -21.37 -65.55
N LYS A 251 27.21 -22.49 -66.01
CA LYS A 251 26.55 -23.79 -66.15
C LYS A 251 27.51 -24.93 -65.80
N VAL A 252 26.96 -26.01 -65.25
CA VAL A 252 27.65 -27.26 -64.93
C VAL A 252 26.79 -28.44 -65.37
N TYR A 253 27.40 -29.46 -65.97
CA TYR A 253 26.69 -30.68 -66.38
C TYR A 253 26.90 -31.79 -65.34
N ASP A 254 25.82 -32.46 -64.93
CA ASP A 254 25.88 -33.63 -64.07
C ASP A 254 25.02 -34.77 -64.65
N ALA A 255 25.63 -35.93 -64.88
CA ALA A 255 24.98 -37.04 -65.56
C ALA A 255 23.89 -37.73 -64.71
N ASN A 256 23.97 -37.60 -63.39
CA ASN A 256 23.14 -38.29 -62.40
C ASN A 256 22.03 -37.41 -61.83
N GLY A 257 22.06 -36.12 -62.15
CA GLY A 257 20.95 -35.21 -61.90
C GLY A 257 21.30 -34.15 -60.87
N ILE A 258 20.43 -33.15 -60.74
CA ILE A 258 20.60 -32.06 -59.76
C ILE A 258 20.68 -32.57 -58.30
N ASP A 259 20.04 -33.70 -58.01
CA ASP A 259 20.06 -34.31 -56.68
C ASP A 259 21.44 -34.86 -56.29
N ASP A 260 22.33 -35.11 -57.26
CA ASP A 260 23.70 -35.60 -57.03
C ASP A 260 24.74 -34.46 -56.99
N LEU A 261 24.43 -33.30 -57.58
CA LEU A 261 25.33 -32.15 -57.56
C LEU A 261 25.37 -31.52 -56.15
N GLU A 262 26.57 -31.42 -55.56
CA GLU A 262 26.77 -30.83 -54.23
C GLU A 262 27.04 -29.33 -54.32
N LYS A 263 28.05 -28.96 -55.11
CA LYS A 263 28.51 -27.56 -55.19
C LYS A 263 29.44 -27.26 -56.36
N VAL A 264 29.63 -25.98 -56.66
CA VAL A 264 30.75 -25.47 -57.46
C VAL A 264 31.62 -24.63 -56.54
N ALA A 265 32.84 -25.10 -56.28
CA ALA A 265 33.77 -24.43 -55.41
C ALA A 265 34.66 -23.45 -56.16
N PHE A 266 34.86 -22.27 -55.58
CA PHE A 266 35.62 -21.18 -56.18
C PHE A 266 36.88 -20.84 -55.39
N GLN A 267 37.97 -20.56 -56.11
CA GLN A 267 39.20 -20.02 -55.57
C GLN A 267 39.60 -18.79 -56.37
N LEU A 268 40.05 -17.74 -55.70
CA LEU A 268 40.48 -16.48 -56.32
C LEU A 268 41.95 -16.21 -56.02
N LYS A 269 42.66 -15.66 -57.00
CA LYS A 269 44.06 -15.27 -56.87
C LYS A 269 44.33 -13.91 -57.52
N LYS A 270 44.80 -12.93 -56.75
CA LYS A 270 45.37 -11.69 -57.31
C LYS A 270 46.76 -11.97 -57.90
N GLN A 271 47.10 -11.34 -59.02
CA GLN A 271 48.38 -11.57 -59.72
C GLN A 271 49.58 -11.41 -58.75
N GLY A 272 50.37 -12.48 -58.59
CA GLY A 272 51.52 -12.52 -57.67
C GLY A 272 51.22 -12.93 -56.23
N GLY A 273 49.95 -13.16 -55.87
CA GLY A 273 49.53 -13.63 -54.53
C GLY A 273 49.44 -15.15 -54.39
N GLU A 274 48.70 -15.61 -53.39
CA GLU A 274 48.30 -17.02 -53.17
C GLU A 274 46.83 -17.25 -53.59
N TRP A 275 46.43 -18.51 -53.73
CA TRP A 275 45.02 -18.87 -53.95
C TRP A 275 44.26 -18.79 -52.63
N ILE A 276 43.07 -18.20 -52.68
CA ILE A 276 42.16 -18.05 -51.53
C ILE A 276 40.83 -18.71 -51.91
N ASP A 277 40.28 -19.53 -51.02
CA ASP A 277 38.93 -20.09 -51.19
C ASP A 277 37.89 -18.99 -50.96
N ILE A 278 36.90 -18.91 -51.85
CA ILE A 278 35.80 -17.95 -51.81
C ILE A 278 34.47 -18.71 -51.90
N ASP A 279 33.34 -18.03 -51.65
CA ASP A 279 32.04 -18.68 -51.49
C ASP A 279 31.72 -19.67 -52.62
N ASP A 280 31.24 -20.85 -52.22
CA ASP A 280 30.82 -21.91 -53.13
C ASP A 280 29.37 -21.69 -53.56
N VAL A 281 29.02 -22.16 -54.75
CA VAL A 281 27.63 -22.22 -55.22
C VAL A 281 27.04 -23.57 -54.88
N ILE A 282 25.90 -23.58 -54.19
CA ILE A 282 25.12 -24.80 -53.87
C ILE A 282 23.72 -24.78 -54.51
N ASP A 283 23.29 -23.63 -55.03
CA ASP A 283 21.98 -23.44 -55.63
C ASP A 283 22.07 -23.52 -57.16
N PHE A 284 21.36 -24.49 -57.72
CA PHE A 284 21.39 -24.81 -59.14
C PHE A 284 19.99 -24.76 -59.75
N LYS A 285 19.90 -24.29 -61.01
CA LYS A 285 18.67 -24.25 -61.79
C LYS A 285 18.82 -25.14 -63.02
N GLN A 286 17.93 -26.10 -63.22
CA GLN A 286 17.98 -26.95 -64.42
C GLN A 286 17.72 -26.11 -65.67
N VAL A 287 18.67 -26.13 -66.62
CA VAL A 287 18.62 -25.37 -67.87
C VAL A 287 18.19 -26.27 -69.04
N ASP A 288 18.81 -27.45 -69.17
CA ASP A 288 18.45 -28.46 -70.19
C ASP A 288 18.95 -29.85 -69.78
N ASN A 289 18.05 -30.83 -69.67
CA ASN A 289 18.32 -32.19 -69.21
C ASN A 289 19.29 -32.21 -68.00
N ASN A 290 20.54 -32.60 -68.22
CA ASN A 290 21.58 -32.77 -67.22
C ASN A 290 22.50 -31.55 -67.08
N LEU A 291 22.11 -30.38 -67.60
CA LEU A 291 22.84 -29.12 -67.51
C LEU A 291 22.14 -28.16 -66.54
N TYR A 292 22.90 -27.66 -65.58
CA TYR A 292 22.42 -26.86 -64.46
C TYR A 292 23.12 -25.51 -64.44
N GLY A 293 22.35 -24.43 -64.53
CA GLY A 293 22.83 -23.06 -64.43
C GLY A 293 22.92 -22.60 -62.98
N PHE A 294 23.80 -21.66 -62.71
CA PHE A 294 23.93 -21.02 -61.41
C PHE A 294 24.33 -19.56 -61.53
N ASP A 295 24.02 -18.78 -60.51
CA ASP A 295 24.34 -17.36 -60.44
C ASP A 295 25.52 -17.16 -59.47
N TYR A 296 26.50 -16.32 -59.83
CA TYR A 296 27.63 -16.03 -58.94
C TYR A 296 28.21 -14.63 -59.21
N SER A 297 28.51 -13.89 -58.15
CA SER A 297 29.12 -12.57 -58.23
C SER A 297 30.04 -12.32 -57.04
N ILE A 298 31.10 -11.54 -57.24
CA ILE A 298 32.00 -11.06 -56.17
C ILE A 298 32.02 -9.55 -56.24
N SER A 299 31.65 -8.85 -55.18
CA SER A 299 31.76 -7.38 -55.11
C SER A 299 33.04 -6.93 -54.40
N SER A 300 33.39 -5.65 -54.55
CA SER A 300 34.40 -4.96 -53.72
C SER A 300 35.82 -5.55 -53.80
N LEU A 301 36.22 -6.00 -54.98
CA LEU A 301 37.58 -6.39 -55.27
C LEU A 301 38.46 -5.14 -55.46
N GLU A 302 39.65 -5.17 -54.86
CA GLU A 302 40.66 -4.14 -55.09
C GLU A 302 41.02 -4.03 -56.58
N ALA A 303 41.43 -2.85 -57.02
CA ALA A 303 41.96 -2.67 -58.37
C ALA A 303 43.17 -3.61 -58.61
N GLY A 304 43.16 -4.31 -59.75
CA GLY A 304 44.20 -5.29 -60.07
C GLY A 304 43.79 -6.36 -61.08
N ASN A 305 44.74 -7.24 -61.41
CA ASN A 305 44.51 -8.41 -62.27
C ASN A 305 44.31 -9.66 -61.41
N TYR A 306 43.31 -10.48 -61.75
CA TYR A 306 42.88 -11.65 -60.98
C TYR A 306 42.74 -12.91 -61.85
N GLU A 307 42.88 -14.06 -61.23
CA GLU A 307 42.57 -15.39 -61.75
C GLU A 307 41.51 -16.04 -60.86
N LEU A 308 40.37 -16.44 -61.44
CA LEU A 308 39.31 -17.21 -60.79
C LEU A 308 39.43 -18.67 -61.22
N LYS A 309 39.37 -19.60 -60.26
CA LYS A 309 39.35 -21.04 -60.50
C LYS A 309 38.06 -21.62 -59.92
N ALA A 310 37.38 -22.46 -60.69
CA ALA A 310 36.12 -23.08 -60.29
C ALA A 310 36.17 -24.61 -60.48
N THR A 311 35.58 -25.37 -59.56
CA THR A 311 35.55 -26.86 -59.62
C THR A 311 34.21 -27.36 -59.09
N ALA A 312 33.48 -28.16 -59.86
CA ALA A 312 32.22 -28.75 -59.44
C ALA A 312 32.43 -30.06 -58.66
N TYR A 313 31.55 -30.35 -57.70
CA TYR A 313 31.56 -31.53 -56.84
C TYR A 313 30.17 -32.18 -56.79
N ASP A 314 30.13 -33.51 -56.83
CA ASP A 314 28.94 -34.29 -56.48
C ASP A 314 28.87 -34.57 -54.97
N LYS A 315 27.74 -35.08 -54.48
CA LYS A 315 27.49 -35.37 -53.06
C LYS A 315 28.30 -36.54 -52.51
N ALA A 316 28.95 -37.34 -53.35
CA ALA A 316 29.95 -38.32 -52.89
C ALA A 316 31.39 -37.76 -52.93
N GLY A 317 31.56 -36.49 -53.31
CA GLY A 317 32.82 -35.77 -53.32
C GLY A 317 33.70 -35.98 -54.55
N ASN A 318 33.21 -36.58 -55.65
CA ASN A 318 33.99 -36.58 -56.89
C ASN A 318 33.88 -35.21 -57.57
N LYS A 319 34.90 -34.86 -58.37
CA LYS A 319 35.07 -33.50 -58.88
C LYS A 319 35.23 -33.43 -60.41
N SER A 320 34.81 -32.31 -60.98
CA SER A 320 35.11 -31.92 -62.36
C SER A 320 36.59 -31.53 -62.53
N GLU A 321 37.03 -31.36 -63.77
CA GLU A 321 38.24 -30.58 -64.04
C GLU A 321 38.02 -29.12 -63.59
N SER A 322 39.09 -28.46 -63.12
CA SER A 322 39.00 -27.07 -62.69
C SER A 322 39.06 -26.11 -63.89
N LEU A 323 38.07 -25.23 -64.02
CA LEU A 323 38.08 -24.13 -64.99
C LEU A 323 38.81 -22.92 -64.40
N LYS A 324 39.64 -22.24 -65.21
CA LYS A 324 40.37 -21.03 -64.82
C LYS A 324 40.04 -19.87 -65.77
N SER A 325 39.80 -18.69 -65.24
CA SER A 325 39.51 -17.48 -66.01
C SER A 325 40.23 -16.26 -65.44
N PHE A 326 40.59 -15.31 -66.31
CA PHE A 326 41.38 -14.13 -65.96
C PHE A 326 40.56 -12.85 -66.19
N PHE A 327 40.60 -11.90 -65.25
CA PHE A 327 39.88 -10.63 -65.34
C PHE A 327 40.64 -9.48 -64.65
N ARG A 328 40.18 -8.24 -64.85
CA ARG A 328 40.80 -7.02 -64.29
C ARG A 328 39.76 -6.11 -63.66
N ILE A 329 40.05 -5.60 -62.47
CA ILE A 329 39.27 -4.57 -61.78
C ILE A 329 39.96 -3.20 -61.95
N ASN A 330 39.19 -2.18 -62.36
CA ASN A 330 39.66 -0.80 -62.51
C ASN A 330 39.48 -0.01 -61.22
N ASN A 331 40.35 0.98 -60.98
CA ASN A 331 40.23 1.89 -59.84
C ASN A 331 39.15 2.98 -60.07
N LEU A 332 38.31 3.27 -59.08
CA LEU A 332 37.16 4.18 -59.03
C LEU A 332 37.33 5.14 -57.85
N ALA A 333 36.83 6.37 -57.97
CA ALA A 333 36.97 7.36 -56.90
C ALA A 333 36.01 7.04 -55.74
N PRO A 334 36.37 7.36 -54.49
CA PRO A 334 35.47 7.29 -53.35
C PRO A 334 34.32 8.29 -53.52
N SER A 335 33.21 8.04 -52.85
CA SER A 335 31.95 8.78 -52.96
C SER A 335 31.19 8.80 -51.63
N ASP A 336 30.11 9.59 -51.58
CA ASP A 336 29.16 9.64 -50.46
C ASP A 336 29.73 9.91 -49.07
N LEU A 337 30.72 10.81 -48.96
CA LEU A 337 31.21 11.28 -47.67
C LEU A 337 30.09 11.98 -46.88
N ALA A 338 29.81 11.47 -45.68
CA ALA A 338 28.91 12.01 -44.69
C ALA A 338 29.49 11.83 -43.27
N PHE A 339 29.17 12.77 -42.39
CA PHE A 339 29.44 12.74 -40.96
C PHE A 339 28.56 13.79 -40.27
N GLU A 340 28.35 13.62 -38.97
CA GLU A 340 27.76 14.59 -38.06
C GLU A 340 28.81 15.07 -37.05
N VAL A 341 28.62 16.26 -36.48
CA VAL A 341 29.52 16.84 -35.48
C VAL A 341 28.85 16.81 -34.11
N GLU A 342 29.46 16.10 -33.17
CA GLU A 342 29.11 16.12 -31.76
C GLU A 342 30.09 17.04 -31.02
N VAL A 343 29.58 18.04 -30.30
CA VAL A 343 30.41 18.92 -29.45
C VAL A 343 30.70 18.20 -28.13
N VAL A 344 31.98 18.13 -27.76
CA VAL A 344 32.47 17.59 -26.49
C VAL A 344 33.16 18.71 -25.71
N GLU A 345 33.38 18.53 -24.40
CA GLU A 345 33.78 19.57 -23.41
C GLU A 345 34.53 20.78 -24.00
N ASP A 346 35.75 20.58 -24.52
CA ASP A 346 36.55 21.63 -25.14
C ASP A 346 36.78 21.38 -26.65
N GLY A 347 35.93 20.64 -27.35
CA GLY A 347 36.27 20.11 -28.67
C GLY A 347 35.09 19.53 -29.47
N ILE A 348 35.42 18.70 -30.46
CA ILE A 348 34.42 17.96 -31.24
C ILE A 348 34.81 16.50 -31.45
N ARG A 349 33.82 15.65 -31.66
CA ARG A 349 33.95 14.29 -32.17
C ARG A 349 33.03 14.11 -33.37
N LEU A 350 33.51 13.44 -34.42
CA LEU A 350 32.66 13.11 -35.56
C LEU A 350 31.89 11.81 -35.31
N THR A 351 30.59 11.86 -35.58
CA THR A 351 29.67 10.71 -35.50
C THR A 351 29.08 10.41 -36.87
N ASP A 352 28.47 9.24 -37.03
CA ASP A 352 27.87 8.79 -38.29
C ASP A 352 28.76 8.94 -39.53
N THR A 353 30.06 8.69 -39.34
CA THR A 353 31.06 8.77 -40.41
C THR A 353 30.83 7.65 -41.41
N LYS A 354 30.51 8.04 -42.65
CA LYS A 354 30.20 7.13 -43.75
C LYS A 354 30.80 7.67 -45.04
N LEU A 355 31.39 6.78 -45.81
CA LEU A 355 31.79 7.00 -47.20
C LEU A 355 31.67 5.67 -47.95
N PHE A 356 31.61 5.72 -49.28
CA PHE A 356 31.55 4.54 -50.12
C PHE A 356 32.70 4.50 -51.13
N ASP A 357 33.34 3.34 -51.26
CA ASP A 357 34.35 3.09 -52.29
C ASP A 357 34.11 1.71 -52.92
N ALA A 358 33.86 1.72 -54.24
CA ALA A 358 33.55 0.51 -55.01
C ALA A 358 34.74 -0.46 -55.13
N ASN A 359 35.97 0.01 -54.94
CA ASN A 359 37.19 -0.82 -54.93
C ASN A 359 37.61 -1.25 -53.52
N GLY A 360 36.77 -0.96 -52.53
CA GLY A 360 36.91 -1.43 -51.17
C GLY A 360 37.84 -0.56 -50.32
N ILE A 361 37.77 -0.81 -49.01
CA ILE A 361 38.42 0.01 -47.98
C ILE A 361 39.94 0.16 -48.11
N ASN A 362 40.60 -0.84 -48.71
CA ASN A 362 42.04 -0.84 -48.86
C ASN A 362 42.54 0.13 -49.95
N ASP A 363 41.65 0.69 -50.78
CA ASP A 363 42.02 1.68 -51.79
C ASP A 363 42.11 3.11 -51.22
N LEU A 364 41.51 3.38 -50.06
CA LEU A 364 41.47 4.71 -49.46
C LEU A 364 42.85 5.17 -48.94
N SER A 365 43.13 6.46 -49.05
CA SER A 365 44.34 7.09 -48.52
C SER A 365 44.08 7.86 -47.22
N ARG A 366 43.18 8.85 -47.23
CA ARG A 366 42.85 9.69 -46.06
C ARG A 366 41.62 10.56 -46.28
N VAL A 367 41.12 11.17 -45.20
CA VAL A 367 40.13 12.25 -45.22
C VAL A 367 40.84 13.56 -44.89
N ASP A 368 40.87 14.49 -45.85
CA ASP A 368 41.46 15.81 -45.67
C ASP A 368 40.47 16.74 -44.90
N PHE A 369 40.91 17.49 -43.88
CA PHE A 369 40.05 18.37 -43.05
C PHE A 369 40.50 19.85 -42.97
N TRP A 370 39.53 20.77 -42.97
CA TRP A 370 39.74 22.22 -42.76
C TRP A 370 38.74 22.81 -41.76
N LEU A 371 39.21 23.69 -40.88
CA LEU A 371 38.40 24.36 -39.85
C LEU A 371 38.44 25.88 -40.00
N LYS A 372 37.32 26.55 -39.70
CA LYS A 372 37.21 28.02 -39.69
C LYS A 372 36.39 28.52 -38.52
N LYS A 373 36.96 29.40 -37.69
CA LYS A 373 36.22 30.20 -36.68
C LYS A 373 35.48 31.35 -37.34
N GLU A 374 34.29 31.69 -36.85
CA GLU A 374 33.47 32.80 -37.38
C GLU A 374 34.27 34.11 -37.44
N GLY A 375 34.25 34.79 -38.59
CA GLY A 375 35.08 35.97 -38.86
C GLY A 375 36.57 35.71 -39.18
N GLY A 376 37.05 34.47 -39.10
CA GLY A 376 38.44 34.06 -39.37
C GLY A 376 38.70 33.48 -40.78
N ASN A 377 39.92 32.96 -40.99
CA ASN A 377 40.34 32.27 -42.22
C ASN A 377 40.30 30.73 -42.05
N TRP A 378 40.18 29.98 -43.15
CA TRP A 378 40.28 28.51 -43.15
C TRP A 378 41.69 28.05 -42.77
N GLN A 379 41.76 27.04 -41.90
CA GLN A 379 43.00 26.39 -41.47
C GLN A 379 42.95 24.91 -41.85
N ASN A 380 44.05 24.38 -42.40
CA ASN A 380 44.21 22.95 -42.64
C ASN A 380 44.55 22.26 -41.30
N ILE A 381 43.81 21.22 -40.95
CA ILE A 381 44.01 20.48 -39.68
C ILE A 381 44.44 19.04 -39.96
N GLU A 382 44.60 18.21 -38.93
CA GLU A 382 45.07 16.83 -39.08
C GLU A 382 44.08 15.97 -39.88
N ASP A 383 44.58 15.03 -40.67
CA ASP A 383 43.77 14.18 -41.57
C ASP A 383 43.46 12.82 -40.92
N ALA A 384 42.30 12.22 -41.21
CA ALA A 384 42.01 10.84 -40.79
C ALA A 384 42.60 9.84 -41.80
N VAL A 385 43.43 8.89 -41.33
CA VAL A 385 44.12 7.91 -42.18
C VAL A 385 43.71 6.45 -41.92
N GLU A 386 42.89 6.22 -40.89
CA GLU A 386 42.41 4.90 -40.51
C GLU A 386 40.94 4.75 -40.87
N PHE A 387 40.59 3.61 -41.47
CA PHE A 387 39.24 3.32 -41.97
C PHE A 387 38.76 1.97 -41.41
N ARG A 388 37.45 1.85 -41.18
CA ARG A 388 36.78 0.60 -40.78
C ARG A 388 35.53 0.35 -41.63
N SER A 389 35.10 -0.91 -41.73
CA SER A 389 33.78 -1.23 -42.31
C SER A 389 32.68 -1.04 -41.26
N ASN A 390 31.58 -0.39 -41.61
CA ASN A 390 30.46 -0.15 -40.70
C ASN A 390 29.44 -1.30 -40.61
N GLN A 391 29.61 -2.41 -41.35
CA GLN A 391 28.68 -3.55 -41.43
C GLN A 391 27.20 -3.16 -41.63
N ASP A 392 26.93 -2.10 -42.41
CA ASP A 392 25.57 -1.75 -42.80
C ASP A 392 25.15 -2.44 -44.11
N GLU A 393 23.84 -2.43 -44.40
CA GLU A 393 23.24 -3.06 -45.60
C GLU A 393 23.83 -2.52 -46.93
N TYR A 394 24.48 -1.36 -46.88
CA TYR A 394 25.04 -0.66 -48.05
C TYR A 394 26.58 -0.76 -48.14
N GLY A 395 27.24 -1.43 -47.19
CA GLY A 395 28.69 -1.64 -47.20
C GLY A 395 29.53 -0.37 -46.99
N SER A 396 29.04 0.60 -46.21
CA SER A 396 29.75 1.86 -45.97
C SER A 396 31.03 1.68 -45.14
N ILE A 397 31.94 2.63 -45.34
CA ILE A 397 33.25 2.72 -44.68
C ILE A 397 33.22 3.90 -43.71
N GLY A 398 33.58 3.66 -42.46
CA GLY A 398 33.68 4.67 -41.40
C GLY A 398 35.13 5.02 -41.07
N PHE A 399 35.29 6.10 -40.32
CA PHE A 399 36.56 6.58 -39.76
C PHE A 399 36.33 7.27 -38.41
N ASP A 400 37.33 7.34 -37.55
CA ASP A 400 37.25 8.07 -36.28
C ASP A 400 38.02 9.39 -36.39
N TYR A 401 37.45 10.46 -35.84
CA TYR A 401 38.06 11.78 -35.82
C TYR A 401 37.55 12.63 -34.67
N SER A 402 38.44 13.33 -33.99
CA SER A 402 38.14 14.32 -32.95
C SER A 402 39.11 15.50 -33.02
N ILE A 403 38.67 16.64 -32.49
CA ILE A 403 39.51 17.82 -32.27
C ILE A 403 39.34 18.20 -30.80
N ASP A 404 40.44 18.26 -30.07
CA ASP A 404 40.45 18.68 -28.67
C ASP A 404 40.87 20.16 -28.53
N SER A 405 40.45 20.83 -27.45
CA SER A 405 40.89 22.18 -27.06
C SER A 405 40.64 23.31 -28.08
N LEU A 406 39.43 23.41 -28.63
CA LEU A 406 38.97 24.57 -29.40
C LEU A 406 38.57 25.73 -28.48
N GLU A 407 39.00 26.95 -28.81
CA GLU A 407 38.54 28.16 -28.11
C GLU A 407 37.02 28.34 -28.28
N LYS A 408 36.35 28.94 -27.30
CA LYS A 408 34.93 29.28 -27.38
C LYS A 408 34.59 30.11 -28.62
N GLY A 409 33.45 29.81 -29.25
CA GLY A 409 32.94 30.49 -30.44
C GLY A 409 32.30 29.57 -31.48
N ASN A 410 31.86 30.16 -32.60
CA ASN A 410 31.22 29.44 -33.72
C ASN A 410 32.26 28.99 -34.76
N TYR A 411 32.14 27.76 -35.25
CA TYR A 411 33.06 27.15 -36.19
C TYR A 411 32.34 26.50 -37.39
N THR A 412 33.07 26.34 -38.48
CA THR A 412 32.68 25.51 -39.65
C THR A 412 33.81 24.53 -39.96
N LEU A 413 33.49 23.23 -40.02
CA LEU A 413 34.38 22.15 -40.44
C LEU A 413 34.05 21.74 -41.88
N TRP A 414 35.08 21.49 -42.70
CA TRP A 414 34.98 21.02 -44.08
C TRP A 414 35.84 19.77 -44.27
N ALA A 415 35.35 18.76 -44.98
CA ALA A 415 36.13 17.55 -45.27
C ALA A 415 35.91 16.95 -46.67
N ARG A 416 36.88 16.15 -47.13
CA ARG A 416 36.83 15.40 -48.39
C ARG A 416 37.73 14.15 -48.34
N VAL A 417 37.28 13.02 -48.87
CA VAL A 417 38.05 11.75 -48.91
C VAL A 417 38.89 11.69 -50.17
N ARG A 418 40.05 11.04 -50.08
CA ARG A 418 40.92 10.74 -51.21
C ARG A 418 41.41 9.28 -51.20
N ASP A 419 41.43 8.64 -52.38
CA ASP A 419 42.04 7.32 -52.60
C ASP A 419 43.57 7.39 -52.75
N LYS A 420 44.22 6.23 -52.85
CA LYS A 420 45.69 6.08 -53.04
C LYS A 420 46.19 6.59 -54.39
N ASP A 421 45.32 6.72 -55.38
CA ASP A 421 45.62 7.28 -56.72
C ASP A 421 45.27 8.78 -56.83
N ASN A 422 44.92 9.43 -55.71
CA ASN A 422 44.52 10.83 -55.61
C ASN A 422 43.21 11.23 -56.31
N LYS A 423 42.23 10.34 -56.43
CA LYS A 423 40.85 10.74 -56.75
C LYS A 423 40.08 11.02 -55.48
N TYR A 424 39.05 11.86 -55.58
CA TYR A 424 38.38 12.44 -54.43
C TYR A 424 36.86 12.24 -54.46
N SER A 425 36.28 12.15 -53.27
CA SER A 425 34.84 12.13 -53.03
C SER A 425 34.15 13.49 -53.25
N ASN A 426 32.85 13.55 -52.99
CA ASN A 426 32.15 14.79 -52.65
C ASN A 426 32.74 15.43 -51.37
N SER A 427 32.52 16.73 -51.17
CA SER A 427 32.89 17.44 -49.94
C SER A 427 31.69 17.58 -49.00
N LYS A 428 31.93 17.64 -47.69
CA LYS A 428 30.92 17.85 -46.65
C LYS A 428 31.34 19.00 -45.71
N GLN A 429 30.37 19.80 -45.26
CA GLN A 429 30.56 20.89 -44.29
C GLN A 429 29.57 20.77 -43.14
N GLU A 430 30.00 21.12 -41.93
CA GLU A 430 29.16 21.21 -40.74
C GLU A 430 29.54 22.43 -39.88
N THR A 431 28.55 23.04 -39.22
CA THR A 431 28.75 24.21 -38.34
C THR A 431 28.40 23.85 -36.90
N PHE A 432 29.22 24.30 -35.94
CA PHE A 432 29.04 24.00 -34.51
C PHE A 432 29.55 25.15 -33.62
N THR A 433 29.17 25.12 -32.34
CA THR A 433 29.52 26.15 -31.34
C THR A 433 30.19 25.50 -30.12
N ILE A 434 31.32 26.05 -29.68
CA ILE A 434 31.95 25.72 -28.39
C ILE A 434 31.42 26.73 -27.35
N GLY A 435 30.71 26.24 -26.32
CA GLY A 435 29.86 27.05 -25.41
C GLY A 435 30.59 27.81 -24.28
N ASN A 436 29.85 28.69 -23.58
CA ASN A 436 30.18 29.26 -22.26
C ASN A 436 29.30 28.54 -21.23
N ALA A 437 29.89 27.99 -20.18
CA ALA A 437 29.17 27.27 -19.15
C ALA A 437 28.84 28.24 -18.00
N ALA A 438 27.56 28.38 -17.67
CA ALA A 438 27.19 29.09 -16.45
C ALA A 438 27.86 28.41 -15.23
N PRO A 439 28.16 29.15 -14.16
CA PRO A 439 28.65 28.56 -12.92
C PRO A 439 27.64 27.52 -12.41
N VAL A 440 28.10 26.34 -12.06
CA VAL A 440 27.30 25.22 -11.56
C VAL A 440 27.79 24.76 -10.18
N GLN A 441 26.99 23.95 -9.49
CA GLN A 441 27.40 23.33 -8.22
C GLN A 441 27.84 24.33 -7.15
N LEU A 442 27.16 25.48 -7.05
CA LEU A 442 27.29 26.37 -5.90
C LEU A 442 26.87 25.61 -4.65
N ASP A 443 27.81 25.39 -3.74
CA ASP A 443 27.61 24.61 -2.53
C ASP A 443 28.39 25.23 -1.37
N PHE A 444 27.77 25.23 -0.19
CA PHE A 444 28.41 25.60 1.05
C PHE A 444 27.74 24.92 2.22
N ASN A 445 28.55 24.56 3.21
CA ASN A 445 28.06 24.29 4.54
C ASN A 445 28.08 25.60 5.35
N PHE A 446 27.46 25.59 6.51
CA PHE A 446 27.59 26.69 7.46
C PHE A 446 27.77 26.17 8.87
N ARG A 447 28.36 27.01 9.71
CA ARG A 447 28.35 26.86 11.15
C ARG A 447 27.53 27.99 11.76
N GLU A 448 26.61 27.64 12.64
CA GLU A 448 25.92 28.62 13.48
C GLU A 448 26.90 29.30 14.43
N ILE A 449 26.85 30.63 14.46
CA ILE A 449 27.60 31.49 15.38
C ILE A 449 26.61 32.32 16.19
N SER A 450 27.07 32.95 17.28
CA SER A 450 26.19 33.75 18.13
C SER A 450 25.56 34.88 17.32
N GLY A 451 24.24 34.84 17.15
CA GLY A 451 23.50 35.81 16.33
C GLY A 451 23.70 35.68 14.81
N GLY A 452 24.11 34.53 14.26
CA GLY A 452 24.24 34.39 12.80
C GLY A 452 24.88 33.09 12.29
N ILE A 453 25.53 33.15 11.12
CA ILE A 453 26.21 32.01 10.47
C ILE A 453 27.54 32.38 9.84
N GLU A 454 28.43 31.39 9.72
CA GLU A 454 29.68 31.46 8.97
C GLU A 454 29.69 30.34 7.93
N LEU A 455 29.90 30.67 6.65
CA LEU A 455 29.98 29.68 5.57
C LEU A 455 31.29 28.90 5.63
N ARG A 456 31.21 27.61 5.34
CA ARG A 456 32.30 26.63 5.41
C ARG A 456 32.28 25.76 4.17
N ASN A 457 33.46 25.43 3.65
CA ASN A 457 33.60 24.68 2.40
C ASN A 457 32.79 25.30 1.25
N ALA A 458 32.69 26.62 1.23
CA ALA A 458 31.90 27.32 0.25
C ALA A 458 32.66 27.36 -1.07
N ARG A 459 32.04 26.82 -2.11
CA ARG A 459 32.63 26.61 -3.41
C ARG A 459 31.58 26.68 -4.52
N VAL A 460 32.02 27.00 -5.72
CA VAL A 460 31.25 26.89 -6.95
C VAL A 460 32.13 26.24 -8.00
N PHE A 461 31.55 25.47 -8.90
CA PHE A 461 32.26 24.93 -10.05
C PHE A 461 31.92 25.77 -11.26
N ASP A 462 32.94 26.26 -11.94
CA ASP A 462 32.76 26.86 -13.25
C ASP A 462 33.66 26.07 -14.20
N ALA A 463 33.05 25.45 -15.22
CA ALA A 463 33.82 24.69 -16.22
C ALA A 463 34.81 25.60 -16.95
N ASP A 464 34.58 26.91 -16.92
CA ASP A 464 35.39 27.95 -17.56
C ASP A 464 36.47 28.51 -16.64
N GLY A 465 36.51 28.03 -15.39
CA GLY A 465 37.58 28.27 -14.41
C GLY A 465 37.47 29.58 -13.63
N ILE A 466 38.33 29.75 -12.63
CA ILE A 466 38.26 30.85 -11.64
C ILE A 466 38.27 32.26 -12.25
N ASN A 467 38.90 32.44 -13.41
CA ASN A 467 39.01 33.75 -14.04
C ASN A 467 37.70 34.19 -14.69
N ASP A 468 36.71 33.31 -14.85
CA ASP A 468 35.42 33.64 -15.44
C ASP A 468 34.38 34.09 -14.41
N LEU A 469 34.52 33.72 -13.13
CA LEU A 469 33.58 34.08 -12.07
C LEU A 469 33.64 35.58 -11.69
N GLU A 470 32.48 36.25 -11.63
CA GLU A 470 32.35 37.67 -11.25
C GLU A 470 32.07 37.87 -9.76
N LYS A 471 31.00 37.25 -9.23
CA LYS A 471 30.56 37.41 -7.83
C LYS A 471 29.65 36.26 -7.34
N ILE A 472 29.48 36.15 -6.02
CA ILE A 472 28.36 35.42 -5.40
C ILE A 472 27.39 36.44 -4.80
N ASP A 473 26.21 36.51 -5.37
CA ASP A 473 25.11 37.39 -4.97
C ASP A 473 24.35 36.81 -3.78
N PHE A 474 24.12 37.58 -2.71
CA PHE A 474 23.44 37.08 -1.50
C PHE A 474 22.17 37.86 -1.15
N GLN A 475 21.11 37.11 -0.85
CA GLN A 475 19.84 37.64 -0.34
C GLN A 475 19.43 36.93 0.95
N LEU A 476 18.92 37.68 1.93
CA LEU A 476 18.45 37.16 3.22
C LEU A 476 16.96 37.42 3.40
N LYS A 477 16.23 36.40 3.86
CA LYS A 477 14.81 36.50 4.22
C LYS A 477 14.56 35.86 5.59
N LYS A 478 13.96 36.62 6.50
CA LYS A 478 13.36 36.07 7.71
C LYS A 478 12.01 35.43 7.36
N GLU A 479 11.68 34.31 7.96
CA GLU A 479 10.39 33.63 7.76
C GLU A 479 9.20 34.60 7.84
N GLY A 480 8.36 34.64 6.80
CA GLY A 480 7.23 35.57 6.67
C GLY A 480 7.57 36.99 6.21
N GLY A 481 8.85 37.32 5.98
CA GLY A 481 9.31 38.64 5.50
C GLY A 481 9.63 38.70 3.99
N GLU A 482 10.12 39.86 3.55
CA GLU A 482 10.63 40.07 2.19
C GLU A 482 12.10 39.68 2.07
N TRP A 483 12.55 39.41 0.84
CA TRP A 483 13.98 39.23 0.54
C TRP A 483 14.69 40.57 0.62
N ILE A 484 15.83 40.60 1.30
CA ILE A 484 16.69 41.78 1.44
C ILE A 484 18.05 41.44 0.86
N ASP A 485 18.55 42.32 0.01
CA ASP A 485 19.90 42.24 -0.56
C ASP A 485 20.95 42.48 0.53
N ILE A 486 21.98 41.62 0.59
CA ILE A 486 23.09 41.74 1.54
C ILE A 486 24.43 41.76 0.79
N GLU A 487 25.55 41.97 1.49
CA GLU A 487 26.86 42.13 0.86
C GLU A 487 27.28 40.88 0.06
N ASP A 488 27.87 41.06 -1.13
CA ASP A 488 28.27 39.96 -2.02
C ASP A 488 29.69 39.43 -1.73
N ALA A 489 29.99 38.20 -2.15
CA ALA A 489 31.37 37.69 -2.16
C ALA A 489 32.03 37.92 -3.53
N VAL A 490 33.20 38.59 -3.53
CA VAL A 490 33.97 38.94 -4.74
C VAL A 490 35.43 38.46 -4.68
N GLU A 491 35.81 37.78 -3.60
CA GLU A 491 37.15 37.24 -3.41
C GLU A 491 37.13 35.70 -3.54
N PHE A 492 37.95 35.18 -4.45
CA PHE A 492 37.93 33.79 -4.86
C PHE A 492 39.31 33.13 -4.78
N SER A 493 39.33 31.81 -4.52
CA SER A 493 40.53 30.99 -4.53
C SER A 493 40.30 29.66 -5.23
N GLU A 494 41.21 29.24 -6.10
CA GLU A 494 41.08 27.97 -6.83
C GLU A 494 41.51 26.79 -5.94
N ASN A 495 40.63 25.80 -5.80
CA ASN A 495 40.90 24.58 -5.06
C ASN A 495 41.57 23.52 -5.95
N LYS A 496 42.23 22.55 -5.34
CA LYS A 496 42.92 21.45 -6.06
C LYS A 496 41.97 20.55 -6.85
N ASP A 497 40.67 20.57 -6.56
CA ASP A 497 39.63 19.80 -7.23
C ASP A 497 38.98 20.57 -8.40
N GLY A 498 39.51 21.75 -8.75
CA GLY A 498 38.97 22.61 -9.82
C GLY A 498 37.80 23.50 -9.37
N SER A 499 37.31 23.38 -8.13
CA SER A 499 36.28 24.27 -7.61
C SER A 499 36.84 25.63 -7.18
N ILE A 500 36.01 26.66 -7.23
CA ILE A 500 36.34 28.03 -6.85
C ILE A 500 35.79 28.29 -5.45
N GLY A 501 36.67 28.38 -4.46
CA GLY A 501 36.32 28.64 -3.05
C GLY A 501 36.14 30.12 -2.72
N PHE A 502 35.26 30.41 -1.76
CA PHE A 502 35.03 31.75 -1.19
C PHE A 502 34.71 31.69 0.32
N GLY A 503 34.80 32.82 1.03
CA GLY A 503 34.49 32.93 2.46
C GLY A 503 33.40 33.96 2.74
N TYR A 504 32.49 33.70 3.69
CA TYR A 504 31.37 34.61 4.00
C TYR A 504 30.80 34.40 5.41
N SER A 505 30.36 35.46 6.10
CA SER A 505 29.73 35.37 7.43
C SER A 505 28.71 36.48 7.70
N ILE A 506 27.63 36.15 8.43
CA ILE A 506 26.54 37.07 8.82
C ILE A 506 26.39 37.04 10.34
N ASN A 507 26.25 38.21 10.99
CA ASN A 507 26.09 38.38 12.45
C ASN A 507 24.93 39.34 12.80
N GLY A 508 24.52 39.39 14.07
CA GLY A 508 23.54 40.37 14.59
C GLY A 508 22.08 40.10 14.19
N LEU A 509 21.75 38.87 13.81
CA LEU A 509 20.40 38.46 13.44
C LEU A 509 19.54 38.18 14.67
N LYS A 510 18.26 38.56 14.63
CA LYS A 510 17.25 38.21 15.66
C LYS A 510 16.98 36.70 15.65
N GLN A 511 16.49 36.13 16.74
CA GLN A 511 16.01 34.74 16.74
C GLN A 511 14.96 34.52 15.64
N GLY A 512 15.04 33.37 14.98
CA GLY A 512 14.07 32.94 13.96
C GLY A 512 14.68 32.04 12.90
N ASN A 513 13.82 31.57 12.01
CA ASN A 513 14.22 30.84 10.82
C ASN A 513 14.54 31.85 9.71
N TYR A 514 15.69 31.66 9.08
CA TYR A 514 16.15 32.48 7.97
C TYR A 514 16.41 31.61 6.76
N GLN A 515 16.20 32.21 5.60
CA GLN A 515 16.61 31.70 4.31
C GLN A 515 17.73 32.60 3.80
N LEU A 516 18.90 32.03 3.55
CA LEU A 516 19.97 32.69 2.80
C LEU A 516 19.97 32.12 1.39
N LYS A 517 19.76 32.96 0.40
CA LYS A 517 19.85 32.62 -1.01
C LYS A 517 21.16 33.14 -1.58
N ALA A 518 21.87 32.30 -2.30
CA ALA A 518 23.12 32.61 -2.95
C ALA A 518 23.04 32.28 -4.45
N THR A 519 23.58 33.13 -5.31
CA THR A 519 23.65 32.89 -6.77
C THR A 519 25.03 33.26 -7.27
N ALA A 520 25.72 32.33 -7.93
CA ALA A 520 27.01 32.63 -8.56
C ALA A 520 26.77 33.23 -9.94
N ILE A 521 27.58 34.23 -10.31
CA ILE A 521 27.45 34.97 -11.58
C ILE A 521 28.82 35.01 -12.26
N ASP A 522 28.89 34.60 -13.53
CA ASP A 522 30.10 34.72 -14.36
C ASP A 522 30.21 36.11 -15.03
N LYS A 523 31.34 36.38 -15.69
CA LYS A 523 31.60 37.64 -16.40
C LYS A 523 30.78 37.81 -17.68
N ALA A 524 30.22 36.74 -18.22
CA ALA A 524 29.26 36.79 -19.32
C ALA A 524 27.84 37.17 -18.83
N GLY A 525 27.62 37.13 -17.52
CA GLY A 525 26.35 37.43 -16.85
C GLY A 525 25.44 36.21 -16.69
N GLU A 526 25.92 35.00 -16.98
CA GLU A 526 25.18 33.76 -16.75
C GLU A 526 25.26 33.38 -15.26
N THR A 527 24.19 32.75 -14.76
CA THR A 527 24.01 32.51 -13.31
C THR A 527 23.87 31.04 -12.98
N SER A 528 24.39 30.64 -11.81
CA SER A 528 24.08 29.32 -11.24
C SER A 528 22.62 29.20 -10.84
N GLU A 529 22.18 27.96 -10.60
CA GLU A 529 20.97 27.77 -9.79
C GLU A 529 21.16 28.45 -8.43
N ALA A 530 20.09 29.09 -7.94
CA ALA A 530 20.11 29.77 -6.65
C ALA A 530 20.09 28.76 -5.51
N LEU A 531 21.16 28.71 -4.71
CA LEU A 531 21.23 27.88 -3.52
C LEU A 531 20.55 28.60 -2.36
N THR A 532 19.41 28.08 -1.90
CA THR A 532 18.75 28.58 -0.69
C THR A 532 19.03 27.65 0.48
N THR A 533 19.79 28.13 1.46
CA THR A 533 19.99 27.42 2.74
C THR A 533 19.06 27.95 3.81
N TYR A 534 18.65 27.04 4.69
CA TYR A 534 17.80 27.34 5.83
C TYR A 534 18.65 27.21 7.08
N PHE A 535 18.69 28.28 7.88
CA PHE A 535 19.36 28.23 9.16
C PHE A 535 18.48 28.86 10.22
N LYS A 536 18.64 28.35 11.44
CA LYS A 536 17.95 28.87 12.60
C LYS A 536 18.94 29.67 13.41
N VAL A 537 18.66 30.95 13.60
CA VAL A 537 19.35 31.72 14.62
C VAL A 537 18.79 31.24 15.94
N LYS A 538 19.61 30.47 16.67
CA LYS A 538 19.25 29.95 17.98
C LYS A 538 19.16 31.08 19.00
N ASN A 539 18.23 30.89 19.91
CA ASN A 539 18.06 31.72 21.08
C ASN A 539 19.28 31.60 22.00
N ALA A 540 19.81 32.73 22.45
CA ALA A 540 20.78 32.81 23.52
C ALA A 540 20.01 33.00 24.83
N ALA A 541 20.31 32.20 25.85
CA ALA A 541 19.66 32.35 27.14
C ALA A 541 20.12 33.65 27.84
N PRO A 542 19.25 34.28 28.65
CA PRO A 542 19.61 35.45 29.44
C PRO A 542 20.79 35.17 30.37
N THR A 543 21.60 36.17 30.67
CA THR A 543 22.69 36.10 31.64
C THR A 543 22.63 37.25 32.64
N ASP A 544 23.51 37.24 33.64
CA ASP A 544 23.72 38.35 34.57
C ASP A 544 22.50 38.78 35.41
N LEU A 545 21.65 37.82 35.80
CA LEU A 545 20.57 38.07 36.77
C LEU A 545 21.15 38.40 38.16
N LEU A 546 20.82 39.59 38.69
CA LEU A 546 21.27 40.12 39.99
C LEU A 546 20.16 40.96 40.67
N PHE A 547 20.10 40.93 42.01
CA PHE A 547 19.29 41.83 42.84
C PHE A 547 19.72 41.83 44.31
N ASP A 548 19.33 42.88 45.04
CA ASP A 548 19.35 43.00 46.51
C ASP A 548 17.94 42.95 47.10
N ILE A 549 17.83 42.53 48.37
CA ILE A 549 16.56 42.43 49.10
C ILE A 549 16.50 43.51 50.19
N LYS A 550 15.37 44.22 50.24
CA LYS A 550 14.99 45.12 51.33
C LYS A 550 13.71 44.62 51.99
N THR A 551 13.74 44.41 53.30
CA THR A 551 12.55 44.01 54.07
C THR A 551 11.60 45.18 54.30
N ILE A 552 10.30 44.89 54.26
CA ILE A 552 9.18 45.79 54.57
C ILE A 552 8.23 45.07 55.53
N ASP A 553 7.26 45.77 56.10
CA ASP A 553 6.29 45.19 57.04
C ASP A 553 5.56 43.99 56.39
N GLY A 554 5.83 42.79 56.90
CA GLY A 554 5.30 41.54 56.37
C GLY A 554 5.74 41.20 54.93
N GLY A 555 6.90 41.67 54.45
CA GLY A 555 7.32 41.42 53.07
C GLY A 555 8.72 41.88 52.68
N ILE A 556 8.97 41.94 51.37
CA ILE A 556 10.20 42.45 50.76
C ILE A 556 9.95 43.30 49.50
N SER A 557 10.91 44.16 49.17
CA SER A 557 11.08 44.80 47.86
C SER A 557 12.48 44.50 47.34
N LEU A 558 12.59 44.20 46.04
CA LEU A 558 13.90 44.06 45.40
C LEU A 558 14.44 45.43 44.98
N GLU A 559 15.74 45.61 45.15
CA GLU A 559 16.49 46.80 44.72
C GLU A 559 17.70 46.34 43.88
N ASN A 560 18.28 47.26 43.07
CA ASN A 560 19.45 46.98 42.21
C ASN A 560 19.26 45.77 41.26
N THR A 561 18.08 45.64 40.65
CA THR A 561 17.75 44.52 39.76
C THR A 561 18.43 44.65 38.40
N GLN A 562 18.98 43.55 37.89
CA GLN A 562 19.65 43.50 36.58
C GLN A 562 19.49 42.12 35.93
N VAL A 563 19.35 42.09 34.60
CA VAL A 563 19.42 40.91 33.73
C VAL A 563 19.90 41.34 32.33
N TYR A 564 20.67 40.51 31.62
CA TYR A 564 21.18 40.79 30.28
C TYR A 564 20.77 39.70 29.29
N ASP A 565 20.60 40.03 28.01
CA ASP A 565 20.33 39.06 26.96
C ASP A 565 20.94 39.52 25.61
N ALA A 566 21.67 38.61 24.94
CA ALA A 566 22.37 38.91 23.69
C ALA A 566 21.43 39.07 22.46
N ASN A 567 20.19 38.61 22.56
CA ASN A 567 19.12 38.78 21.58
C ASN A 567 18.25 40.02 21.83
N GLY A 568 18.48 40.75 22.95
CA GLY A 568 17.90 42.05 23.28
C GLY A 568 16.65 41.99 24.17
N ILE A 569 16.17 43.15 24.65
CA ILE A 569 15.11 43.25 25.68
C ILE A 569 13.79 42.58 25.30
N ASP A 570 13.46 42.63 24.00
CA ASP A 570 12.22 42.02 23.50
C ASP A 570 12.22 40.50 23.69
N ASP A 571 13.38 39.88 23.96
CA ASP A 571 13.50 38.44 24.11
C ASP A 571 13.27 37.96 25.55
N ILE A 572 13.47 38.79 26.58
CA ILE A 572 13.20 38.40 27.96
C ILE A 572 11.69 38.36 28.21
N THR A 573 11.18 37.23 28.68
CA THR A 573 9.75 37.09 29.03
C THR A 573 9.48 37.35 30.50
N ARG A 574 10.30 36.79 31.39
CA ARG A 574 10.09 36.90 32.83
C ARG A 574 11.32 36.53 33.67
N VAL A 575 11.30 36.90 34.94
CA VAL A 575 12.16 36.32 35.97
C VAL A 575 11.29 35.44 36.86
N ASP A 576 11.52 34.14 36.78
CA ASP A 576 10.84 33.16 37.61
C ASP A 576 11.37 33.25 39.06
N PHE A 577 10.48 33.23 40.04
CA PHE A 577 10.83 33.30 41.46
C PHE A 577 10.35 32.08 42.25
N TRP A 578 11.20 31.58 43.15
CA TRP A 578 10.86 30.57 44.12
C TRP A 578 11.24 31.04 45.51
N LEU A 579 10.34 30.80 46.46
CA LEU A 579 10.53 31.13 47.85
C LEU A 579 10.59 29.84 48.67
N LYS A 580 11.53 29.78 49.60
CA LYS A 580 11.59 28.72 50.61
C LYS A 580 11.59 29.36 51.99
N LYS A 581 10.64 28.96 52.84
CA LYS A 581 10.57 29.30 54.26
C LYS A 581 11.27 28.22 55.08
N ASP A 582 12.15 28.60 56.00
CA ASP A 582 12.87 27.71 56.92
C ASP A 582 13.40 26.43 56.23
N ASP A 583 13.03 25.24 56.71
CA ASP A 583 13.39 23.93 56.16
C ASP A 583 12.31 23.33 55.22
N GLU A 584 11.34 24.13 54.80
CA GLU A 584 10.23 23.68 53.95
C GLU A 584 10.64 23.45 52.49
N GLY A 585 9.70 22.95 51.68
CA GLY A 585 9.88 22.81 50.23
C GLY A 585 9.91 24.15 49.50
N TRP A 586 10.50 24.19 48.30
CA TRP A 586 10.44 25.37 47.43
C TRP A 586 9.01 25.60 46.93
N GLN A 587 8.53 26.83 47.06
CA GLN A 587 7.26 27.29 46.52
C GLN A 587 7.50 28.20 45.31
N ASN A 588 6.74 28.00 44.24
CA ASN A 588 6.75 28.90 43.09
C ASN A 588 5.89 30.13 43.40
N ILE A 589 6.38 31.34 43.13
CA ILE A 589 5.69 32.61 43.41
C ILE A 589 5.61 33.46 42.14
N ASP A 590 4.88 34.58 42.18
CA ASP A 590 4.65 35.42 40.99
C ASP A 590 5.97 35.88 40.35
N ASP A 591 6.00 35.90 39.02
CA ASP A 591 7.18 36.23 38.24
C ASP A 591 7.26 37.74 37.95
N ALA A 592 8.47 38.28 37.75
CA ALA A 592 8.61 39.64 37.22
C ALA A 592 8.44 39.62 35.69
N LEU A 593 7.46 40.36 35.16
CA LEU A 593 7.12 40.39 33.73
C LEU A 593 7.49 41.70 33.03
N ASP A 594 7.74 42.77 33.80
CA ASP A 594 7.94 44.12 33.29
C ASP A 594 9.42 44.53 33.41
N PHE A 595 10.04 44.84 32.26
CA PHE A 595 11.46 45.16 32.15
C PHE A 595 11.71 46.56 31.59
N ARG A 596 12.79 47.20 32.03
CA ARG A 596 13.25 48.51 31.55
C ARG A 596 14.71 48.42 31.12
N ARG A 597 15.06 49.00 29.96
CA ARG A 597 16.43 49.02 29.44
C ARG A 597 17.30 50.07 30.12
N ASN A 598 18.50 49.66 30.51
CA ASN A 598 19.55 50.49 31.09
C ASN A 598 20.52 51.00 29.99
N GLU A 599 21.39 51.96 30.35
CA GLU A 599 22.38 52.56 29.44
C GLU A 599 23.49 51.58 29.01
N ASP A 600 23.72 50.52 29.76
CA ASP A 600 24.77 49.49 29.54
C ASP A 600 24.25 48.24 28.82
N ASP A 601 23.08 48.33 28.17
CA ASP A 601 22.36 47.24 27.51
C ASP A 601 21.84 46.12 28.43
N SER A 602 21.98 46.26 29.75
CA SER A 602 21.24 45.41 30.69
C SER A 602 19.80 45.89 30.91
N PHE A 603 19.02 45.11 31.63
CA PHE A 603 17.60 45.34 31.88
C PHE A 603 17.30 45.22 33.38
N SER A 604 16.46 46.13 33.89
CA SER A 604 16.01 46.15 35.29
C SER A 604 14.50 45.88 35.39
N PHE A 605 14.04 45.38 36.54
CA PHE A 605 12.64 45.05 36.82
C PHE A 605 12.25 45.45 38.25
N ASP A 606 10.97 45.75 38.48
CA ASP A 606 10.44 46.00 39.83
C ASP A 606 9.81 44.72 40.37
N TYR A 607 10.04 44.42 41.66
CA TYR A 607 9.45 43.26 42.31
C TYR A 607 9.29 43.46 43.81
N SER A 608 8.15 43.04 44.36
CA SER A 608 7.85 43.07 45.78
C SER A 608 6.97 41.90 46.19
N LEU A 609 7.23 41.33 47.35
CA LEU A 609 6.35 40.36 48.01
C LEU A 609 5.80 40.98 49.28
N ASN A 610 4.51 40.82 49.51
CA ASN A 610 3.85 41.26 50.74
C ASN A 610 3.18 40.05 51.39
N SER A 611 2.72 40.18 52.62
CA SER A 611 1.95 39.14 53.32
C SER A 611 2.71 37.82 53.50
N LEU A 612 4.00 37.93 53.82
CA LEU A 612 4.85 36.80 54.20
C LEU A 612 4.73 36.55 55.71
N GLU A 613 4.51 35.30 56.09
CA GLU A 613 4.54 34.88 57.51
C GLU A 613 5.89 35.20 58.14
N SER A 614 5.94 35.37 59.47
CA SER A 614 7.22 35.50 60.17
C SER A 614 8.08 34.25 60.01
N GLY A 615 9.40 34.43 59.82
CA GLY A 615 10.34 33.33 59.59
C GLY A 615 11.56 33.70 58.74
N ASP A 616 12.47 32.73 58.55
CA ASP A 616 13.63 32.87 57.69
C ASP A 616 13.31 32.37 56.27
N TYR A 617 13.76 33.11 55.26
CA TYR A 617 13.45 32.82 53.86
C TYR A 617 14.69 32.80 52.98
N VAL A 618 14.62 32.01 51.91
CA VAL A 618 15.52 32.08 50.76
C VAL A 618 14.70 32.38 49.51
N LEU A 619 14.98 33.51 48.86
CA LEU A 619 14.46 33.83 47.54
C LEU A 619 15.45 33.34 46.48
N TRP A 620 14.95 32.53 45.56
CA TRP A 620 15.65 32.00 44.42
C TRP A 620 15.02 32.56 43.16
N ALA A 621 15.83 32.96 42.19
CA ALA A 621 15.32 33.51 40.94
C ALA A 621 16.11 33.03 39.74
N ARG A 622 15.44 33.01 38.59
CA ARG A 622 16.06 32.70 37.29
C ARG A 622 15.33 33.40 36.17
N SER A 623 16.07 34.07 35.30
CA SER A 623 15.52 34.74 34.13
C SER A 623 15.17 33.76 33.02
N ARG A 624 14.17 34.13 32.23
CA ARG A 624 13.67 33.36 31.10
C ARG A 624 13.39 34.25 29.90
N ASP A 625 13.72 33.75 28.72
CA ASP A 625 13.41 34.38 27.44
C ASP A 625 12.12 33.83 26.77
N LYS A 626 11.80 34.29 25.57
CA LYS A 626 10.64 33.87 24.76
C LYS A 626 10.76 32.46 24.23
N ALA A 627 11.96 31.91 24.18
CA ALA A 627 12.21 30.52 23.83
C ALA A 627 12.19 29.58 25.04
N ASP A 628 11.74 30.07 26.21
CA ASP A 628 11.77 29.36 27.49
C ASP A 628 13.19 28.91 27.91
N SER A 629 14.26 29.55 27.40
CA SER A 629 15.62 29.23 27.84
C SER A 629 15.95 29.98 29.13
N TYR A 630 16.68 29.29 30.00
CA TYR A 630 16.90 29.76 31.37
C TYR A 630 18.28 30.37 31.55
N GLY A 631 18.32 31.53 32.21
CA GLY A 631 19.56 32.20 32.57
C GLY A 631 20.26 31.64 33.81
N ASN A 632 21.17 32.43 34.37
CA ASN A 632 21.85 32.10 35.63
C ASN A 632 20.87 32.17 36.81
N VAL A 633 21.20 31.42 37.86
CA VAL A 633 20.44 31.41 39.11
C VAL A 633 21.00 32.47 40.05
N TRP A 634 20.11 33.22 40.70
CA TRP A 634 20.45 34.15 41.78
C TRP A 634 19.67 33.81 43.05
N GLN A 635 20.33 33.84 44.21
CA GLN A 635 19.72 33.46 45.50
C GLN A 635 20.13 34.44 46.61
N LYS A 636 19.17 34.81 47.47
CA LYS A 636 19.39 35.66 48.64
C LYS A 636 18.51 35.21 49.81
N SER A 637 19.10 35.22 51.02
CA SER A 637 18.39 34.96 52.26
C SER A 637 17.95 36.26 52.94
N PHE A 638 16.81 36.22 53.62
CA PHE A 638 16.25 37.33 54.43
C PHE A 638 15.33 36.78 55.53
N SER A 639 14.90 37.62 56.47
CA SER A 639 14.01 37.23 57.57
C SER A 639 12.84 38.22 57.66
N ILE A 640 11.65 37.71 57.99
CA ILE A 640 10.43 38.49 58.22
C ILE A 640 10.04 38.41 59.70
N GLU A 641 9.78 39.57 60.30
CA GLU A 641 9.31 39.68 61.69
C GLU A 641 7.77 39.55 61.77
N ASN A 642 7.27 39.13 62.94
CA ASN A 642 5.83 39.06 63.23
C ASN A 642 5.24 40.45 63.48
N VAL A 643 4.06 40.71 62.95
CA VAL A 643 3.31 41.96 63.01
C VAL A 643 1.87 41.61 63.38
N ALA A 644 1.38 42.16 64.50
CA ALA A 644 0.03 41.86 64.99
C ALA A 644 -1.09 42.18 63.96
N PRO A 645 -2.23 41.46 64.01
CA PRO A 645 -3.40 41.78 63.21
C PRO A 645 -3.86 43.22 63.43
N SER A 646 -4.17 43.94 62.35
CA SER A 646 -4.44 45.39 62.42
C SER A 646 -5.84 45.80 61.95
N GLN A 647 -6.61 44.89 61.33
CA GLN A 647 -8.00 45.17 60.93
C GLN A 647 -8.94 43.97 61.15
N LEU A 648 -10.10 44.24 61.76
CA LEU A 648 -11.24 43.34 61.88
C LEU A 648 -12.51 44.19 61.86
N ASP A 649 -13.34 44.07 60.82
CA ASP A 649 -14.64 44.73 60.70
C ASP A 649 -15.64 43.88 59.89
N PHE A 650 -16.94 44.08 60.13
CA PHE A 650 -18.05 43.40 59.45
C PHE A 650 -19.40 44.06 59.73
N ASP A 651 -20.33 44.05 58.78
CA ASP A 651 -21.73 44.44 58.99
C ASP A 651 -22.61 43.21 59.28
N ILE A 652 -23.67 43.41 60.06
CA ILE A 652 -24.61 42.35 60.43
C ILE A 652 -25.93 42.56 59.68
N GLN A 653 -26.31 41.59 58.85
CA GLN A 653 -27.64 41.52 58.24
C GLN A 653 -28.48 40.45 58.96
N THR A 654 -29.74 40.76 59.22
CA THR A 654 -30.65 39.88 59.95
C THR A 654 -31.82 39.48 59.05
N SER A 655 -32.01 38.18 58.81
CA SER A 655 -33.14 37.69 58.03
C SER A 655 -33.70 36.39 58.60
N LYS A 656 -35.03 36.36 58.86
CA LYS A 656 -35.79 35.13 59.22
C LYS A 656 -35.16 34.29 60.34
N GLY A 657 -34.67 34.92 61.41
CA GLY A 657 -34.04 34.22 62.52
C GLY A 657 -32.55 33.92 62.34
N ARG A 658 -31.92 34.32 61.24
CA ARG A 658 -30.48 34.13 61.00
C ARG A 658 -29.77 35.47 60.93
N ILE A 659 -28.49 35.46 61.28
CA ILE A 659 -27.58 36.52 60.88
C ILE A 659 -26.70 36.05 59.73
N GLU A 660 -26.34 36.99 58.87
CA GLU A 660 -25.35 36.87 57.82
C GLU A 660 -24.40 38.06 57.95
N LEU A 661 -23.10 37.80 57.95
CA LEU A 661 -22.10 38.87 57.95
C LEU A 661 -21.85 39.35 56.52
N THR A 662 -21.85 40.66 56.35
CA THR A 662 -21.55 41.34 55.07
C THR A 662 -20.41 42.32 55.27
N ASN A 663 -19.73 42.75 54.21
CA ASN A 663 -18.61 43.71 54.29
C ASN A 663 -17.52 43.27 55.31
N VAL A 664 -17.21 41.97 55.36
CA VAL A 664 -16.21 41.43 56.27
C VAL A 664 -14.82 41.83 55.76
N SER A 665 -14.02 42.47 56.62
CA SER A 665 -12.65 42.83 56.31
C SER A 665 -11.73 42.50 57.47
N VAL A 666 -10.77 41.63 57.19
CA VAL A 666 -9.71 41.17 58.08
C VAL A 666 -8.37 41.49 57.43
N PHE A 667 -7.40 42.04 58.18
CA PHE A 667 -6.06 42.30 57.64
C PHE A 667 -4.96 42.06 58.67
N ASP A 668 -3.91 41.40 58.18
CA ASP A 668 -2.64 41.17 58.83
C ASP A 668 -1.51 41.45 57.84
N ALA A 669 -0.45 42.12 58.30
CA ALA A 669 0.68 42.46 57.44
C ALA A 669 1.49 41.23 57.02
N ASN A 670 1.57 40.21 57.88
CA ASN A 670 2.19 38.91 57.60
C ASN A 670 1.30 37.95 56.82
N GLY A 671 0.11 38.41 56.40
CA GLY A 671 -0.78 37.66 55.52
C GLY A 671 -1.77 36.77 56.26
N ILE A 672 -2.70 36.20 55.49
CA ILE A 672 -3.79 35.41 56.08
C ILE A 672 -3.32 34.09 56.67
N ASP A 673 -2.21 33.55 56.18
CA ASP A 673 -1.68 32.30 56.70
C ASP A 673 -1.11 32.51 58.11
N ASP A 674 -0.69 33.72 58.47
CA ASP A 674 -0.29 34.06 59.84
C ASP A 674 -1.48 34.14 60.81
N ILE A 675 -2.72 34.19 60.31
CA ILE A 675 -3.94 34.15 61.14
C ILE A 675 -4.24 32.72 61.59
N ASP A 676 -4.24 32.48 62.91
CA ASP A 676 -4.66 31.19 63.50
C ASP A 676 -6.16 30.96 63.29
N LYS A 677 -6.98 31.95 63.71
CA LYS A 677 -8.44 31.88 63.59
C LYS A 677 -9.13 33.19 63.91
N VAL A 678 -10.34 33.34 63.38
CA VAL A 678 -11.35 34.29 63.88
C VAL A 678 -12.35 33.53 64.73
N LYS A 679 -12.38 33.83 66.03
CA LYS A 679 -13.36 33.30 66.95
C LYS A 679 -14.58 34.21 66.99
N VAL A 680 -15.75 33.68 66.65
CA VAL A 680 -17.03 34.41 66.66
C VAL A 680 -17.97 33.78 67.68
N TRP A 681 -18.65 34.60 68.48
CA TRP A 681 -19.71 34.16 69.39
C TRP A 681 -20.73 35.27 69.59
N TRP A 682 -21.96 34.91 69.94
CA TRP A 682 -22.99 35.87 70.30
C TRP A 682 -23.42 35.74 71.76
N GLN A 683 -23.92 36.84 72.31
CA GLN A 683 -24.52 36.92 73.64
C GLN A 683 -25.87 37.63 73.53
N LYS A 684 -26.93 37.03 74.07
CA LYS A 684 -28.25 37.65 74.20
C LYS A 684 -28.29 38.51 75.47
N ASP A 685 -29.09 39.58 75.47
CA ASP A 685 -29.21 40.50 76.62
C ASP A 685 -29.60 39.83 77.95
N ASP A 686 -30.19 38.63 77.92
CA ASP A 686 -30.52 37.82 79.11
C ASP A 686 -29.32 37.01 79.65
N GLY A 687 -28.14 37.18 79.06
CA GLY A 687 -26.88 36.53 79.45
C GLY A 687 -26.63 35.18 78.80
N VAL A 688 -27.51 34.71 77.90
CA VAL A 688 -27.28 33.45 77.17
C VAL A 688 -26.26 33.67 76.05
N GLU A 689 -25.19 32.89 76.05
CA GLU A 689 -24.17 32.88 74.99
C GLU A 689 -24.33 31.67 74.07
N GLY A 690 -23.92 31.82 72.82
CA GLY A 690 -23.95 30.73 71.84
C GLY A 690 -23.25 31.08 70.53
N GLY A 691 -23.29 30.15 69.57
CA GLY A 691 -22.72 30.36 68.25
C GLY A 691 -21.19 30.47 68.23
N PHE A 692 -20.50 29.74 69.11
CA PHE A 692 -19.04 29.65 69.09
C PHE A 692 -18.56 28.99 67.79
N ALA A 693 -17.97 29.79 66.91
CA ALA A 693 -17.30 29.32 65.71
C ALA A 693 -15.83 29.74 65.75
N ASP A 694 -14.96 28.78 65.49
CA ASP A 694 -13.56 29.03 65.17
C ASP A 694 -13.46 28.97 63.64
N ILE A 695 -13.24 30.13 63.03
CA ILE A 695 -13.22 30.29 61.58
C ILE A 695 -11.76 30.33 61.13
N SER A 696 -11.40 29.34 60.32
CA SER A 696 -10.07 29.17 59.74
C SER A 696 -10.08 29.21 58.21
N GLN A 697 -11.24 29.42 57.59
CA GLN A 697 -11.39 29.54 56.14
C GLN A 697 -11.73 30.98 55.76
N PHE A 698 -10.91 31.56 54.89
CA PHE A 698 -10.98 32.95 54.49
C PHE A 698 -11.03 33.10 52.97
N ARG A 699 -11.60 34.20 52.50
CA ARG A 699 -11.63 34.59 51.09
C ARG A 699 -10.98 35.95 50.92
N LYS A 700 -10.13 36.11 49.91
CA LYS A 700 -9.46 37.38 49.62
C LYS A 700 -10.43 38.38 48.98
N ASN A 701 -10.46 39.60 49.50
CA ASN A 701 -11.20 40.73 48.94
C ASN A 701 -10.36 41.46 47.88
N ALA A 702 -11.02 42.22 47.02
CA ALA A 702 -10.35 42.98 45.95
C ALA A 702 -9.41 44.08 46.47
N ASP A 703 -9.59 44.53 47.72
CA ASP A 703 -8.77 45.55 48.39
C ASP A 703 -7.59 44.95 49.18
N GLY A 704 -7.39 43.63 49.12
CA GLY A 704 -6.30 42.93 49.82
C GLY A 704 -6.63 42.49 51.25
N THR A 705 -7.79 42.85 51.78
CA THR A 705 -8.30 42.31 53.06
C THR A 705 -8.90 40.90 52.84
N PHE A 706 -9.29 40.23 53.92
CA PHE A 706 -9.90 38.91 53.90
C PHE A 706 -11.31 38.95 54.48
N SER A 707 -12.20 38.18 53.87
CA SER A 707 -13.58 37.93 54.31
C SER A 707 -13.70 36.52 54.86
N PHE A 708 -14.69 36.31 55.72
CA PHE A 708 -15.12 34.97 56.12
C PHE A 708 -16.64 34.90 56.18
N ASP A 709 -17.20 33.70 56.04
CA ASP A 709 -18.63 33.49 56.25
C ASP A 709 -18.92 33.13 57.70
N TYR A 710 -19.96 33.74 58.23
CA TYR A 710 -20.58 33.29 59.46
C TYR A 710 -22.09 33.45 59.36
N ASN A 711 -22.79 32.34 59.62
CA ASN A 711 -24.23 32.29 59.70
C ASN A 711 -24.63 31.55 60.98
N THR A 712 -25.75 31.94 61.58
CA THR A 712 -26.32 31.25 62.74
C THR A 712 -27.46 30.32 62.35
N ASP A 713 -27.65 29.26 63.13
CA ASP A 713 -28.93 28.56 63.20
C ASP A 713 -30.03 29.49 63.71
N SER A 714 -31.29 29.17 63.43
CA SER A 714 -32.45 30.04 63.69
C SER A 714 -32.50 30.54 65.15
N LEU A 715 -31.98 31.75 65.37
CA LEU A 715 -32.01 32.50 66.60
C LEU A 715 -33.44 32.92 66.94
N GLN A 716 -33.73 32.93 68.23
CA GLN A 716 -35.00 33.43 68.75
C GLN A 716 -35.07 34.95 68.62
N ASN A 717 -36.29 35.50 68.66
CA ASN A 717 -36.45 36.95 68.71
C ASN A 717 -35.77 37.52 69.98
N GLY A 718 -35.00 38.59 69.81
CA GLY A 718 -34.31 39.25 70.91
C GLY A 718 -33.18 40.17 70.46
N ASN A 719 -32.57 40.81 71.45
CA ASN A 719 -31.39 41.66 71.33
C ASN A 719 -30.14 40.82 71.56
N TYR A 720 -29.12 41.01 70.72
CA TYR A 720 -27.89 40.24 70.77
C TYR A 720 -26.67 41.16 70.61
N LYS A 721 -25.53 40.70 71.11
CA LYS A 721 -24.19 41.19 70.77
C LYS A 721 -23.44 40.09 70.06
N LEU A 722 -22.74 40.42 68.99
CA LEU A 722 -21.79 39.55 68.31
C LEU A 722 -20.38 40.02 68.65
N PHE A 723 -19.56 39.09 69.09
CA PHE A 723 -18.14 39.30 69.34
C PHE A 723 -17.35 38.52 68.29
N ALA A 724 -16.30 39.14 67.77
CA ALA A 724 -15.32 38.47 66.93
C ALA A 724 -13.92 38.84 67.41
N ARG A 725 -13.04 37.85 67.53
CA ARG A 725 -11.62 38.05 67.84
C ARG A 725 -10.79 37.36 66.79
N ILE A 726 -9.90 38.10 66.16
CA ILE A 726 -8.86 37.54 65.29
C ILE A 726 -7.58 37.36 66.08
N ASN A 727 -6.99 36.17 66.01
CA ASN A 727 -5.68 35.89 66.60
C ASN A 727 -4.72 35.50 65.47
N ASP A 728 -3.51 36.03 65.49
CA ASP A 728 -2.40 35.47 64.71
C ASP A 728 -1.89 34.17 65.37
N LYS A 729 -0.97 33.48 64.70
CA LYS A 729 -0.30 32.26 65.18
C LYS A 729 0.62 32.52 66.38
N ALA A 730 1.08 33.76 66.56
CA ALA A 730 1.80 34.22 67.76
C ALA A 730 0.87 34.53 68.94
N ASN A 731 -0.46 34.40 68.73
CA ASN A 731 -1.53 34.68 69.68
C ASN A 731 -1.62 36.16 70.09
N GLU A 732 -1.17 37.09 69.24
CA GLU A 732 -1.54 38.50 69.28
C GLU A 732 -2.90 38.70 68.59
N TYR A 733 -3.72 39.63 69.09
CA TYR A 733 -5.13 39.71 68.69
C TYR A 733 -5.72 41.11 68.69
N ILE A 734 -6.77 41.28 67.89
CA ILE A 734 -7.73 42.37 68.01
C ILE A 734 -9.15 41.79 68.14
N GLU A 735 -10.02 42.49 68.86
CA GLU A 735 -11.39 42.06 69.14
C GLU A 735 -12.39 43.16 68.80
N LEU A 736 -13.54 42.77 68.25
CA LEU A 736 -14.62 43.64 67.85
C LEU A 736 -15.97 43.15 68.41
N GLU A 737 -16.79 44.09 68.88
CA GLU A 737 -18.16 43.87 69.36
C GLU A 737 -19.16 44.68 68.52
N LYS A 738 -20.25 44.04 68.04
CA LYS A 738 -21.38 44.72 67.36
C LYS A 738 -22.75 44.24 67.86
N SER A 739 -23.73 45.16 67.95
CA SER A 739 -25.09 44.87 68.48
C SER A 739 -26.14 44.61 67.38
N PHE A 740 -27.00 43.64 67.68
CA PHE A 740 -28.02 42.90 66.90
C PHE A 740 -29.51 42.92 67.26
N GLN A 741 -30.45 42.69 66.32
CA GLN A 741 -31.86 42.35 66.61
C GLN A 741 -32.41 41.23 65.70
N ILE A 742 -33.13 40.23 66.24
CA ILE A 742 -33.82 39.20 65.45
C ILE A 742 -35.35 39.33 65.51
N THR A 743 -36.03 39.32 64.33
CA THR A 743 -37.50 39.34 64.21
C THR A 743 -38.06 38.43 63.08
N GLY A 744 -38.94 37.45 63.38
CA GLY A 744 -39.86 36.80 62.39
C GLY A 744 -39.72 35.27 62.09
N VAL A 745 -40.74 34.65 61.47
CA VAL A 745 -41.03 33.18 61.33
C VAL A 745 -40.30 32.47 60.16
N VAL A 746 -39.86 31.21 60.35
CA VAL A 746 -39.03 30.37 59.43
C VAL A 746 -39.87 29.45 58.48
N PRO A 747 -39.60 29.38 57.14
CA PRO A 747 -40.19 28.39 56.19
C PRO A 747 -39.23 27.22 55.78
N PRO A 748 -39.73 26.15 55.09
CA PRO A 748 -39.07 24.83 54.96
C PRO A 748 -38.09 24.66 53.75
N GLN A 749 -37.28 23.59 53.78
CA GLN A 749 -36.12 23.23 52.92
C GLN A 749 -36.49 22.70 51.49
N PRO A 750 -35.58 22.81 50.48
CA PRO A 750 -35.79 22.35 49.09
C PRO A 750 -35.66 20.83 48.85
N GLU A 751 -36.23 20.32 47.74
CA GLU A 751 -36.29 18.89 47.37
C GLU A 751 -34.95 18.29 46.87
N LYS A 752 -34.70 17.01 47.21
CA LYS A 752 -33.52 16.20 46.83
C LYS A 752 -33.60 15.65 45.38
N ASP A 753 -32.49 15.66 44.63
CA ASP A 753 -32.39 15.13 43.26
C ASP A 753 -32.10 13.61 43.18
N TRP A 754 -31.87 13.03 41.98
CA TRP A 754 -31.59 11.59 41.84
C TRP A 754 -30.31 11.17 42.58
N PHE A 755 -29.25 11.97 42.51
CA PHE A 755 -27.98 11.67 43.17
C PHE A 755 -28.13 11.74 44.69
N ASP A 756 -28.86 12.73 45.23
CA ASP A 756 -29.18 12.85 46.67
C ASP A 756 -30.02 11.69 47.23
N ARG A 757 -30.79 11.02 46.35
CA ARG A 757 -31.67 9.90 46.72
C ARG A 757 -30.98 8.54 46.63
N ASN A 758 -29.97 8.40 45.77
CA ASN A 758 -29.43 7.10 45.40
C ASN A 758 -27.94 6.90 45.74
N ILE A 759 -27.16 7.98 45.89
CA ILE A 759 -25.72 7.91 46.18
C ILE A 759 -25.47 8.41 47.60
N SER A 760 -24.83 7.58 48.42
CA SER A 760 -24.71 7.78 49.87
C SER A 760 -23.46 8.58 50.21
N ASP A 761 -22.34 8.22 49.61
CA ASP A 761 -21.05 8.89 49.73
C ASP A 761 -21.13 10.31 49.15
N ALA A 762 -20.55 11.28 49.84
CA ALA A 762 -20.69 12.69 49.48
C ALA A 762 -19.81 13.10 48.30
N GLU A 763 -18.63 12.50 48.18
CA GLU A 763 -17.63 12.83 47.17
C GLU A 763 -18.04 12.20 45.84
N ILE A 764 -18.32 10.90 45.82
CA ILE A 764 -18.88 10.18 44.66
C ILE A 764 -20.18 10.84 44.19
N ARG A 765 -21.07 11.23 45.11
CA ARG A 765 -22.33 11.90 44.76
C ARG A 765 -22.09 13.23 44.04
N ASN A 766 -21.25 14.09 44.59
CA ASN A 766 -20.98 15.41 44.04
C ASN A 766 -20.25 15.32 42.70
N GLN A 767 -19.27 14.41 42.60
CA GLN A 767 -18.50 14.19 41.39
C GLN A 767 -19.34 13.57 40.27
N ALA A 768 -20.08 12.49 40.54
CA ALA A 768 -20.96 11.88 39.55
C ALA A 768 -22.04 12.85 39.07
N ARG A 769 -22.61 13.67 39.97
CA ARG A 769 -23.55 14.74 39.60
C ARG A 769 -22.92 15.79 38.69
N LYS A 770 -21.70 16.21 38.99
CA LYS A 770 -20.97 17.23 38.22
C LYS A 770 -20.65 16.72 36.82
N LEU A 771 -20.11 15.51 36.71
CA LEU A 771 -19.73 14.90 35.44
C LEU A 771 -20.94 14.62 34.56
N PHE A 772 -22.07 14.21 35.15
CA PHE A 772 -23.34 14.01 34.44
C PHE A 772 -24.05 15.30 33.97
N SER A 773 -23.39 16.46 34.03
CA SER A 773 -23.99 17.72 33.57
C SER A 773 -24.38 17.70 32.08
N ASP A 774 -23.69 16.89 31.27
CA ASP A 774 -23.98 16.66 29.85
C ASP A 774 -25.01 15.53 29.60
N LYS A 775 -25.53 14.92 30.67
CA LYS A 775 -26.47 13.78 30.69
C LYS A 775 -25.89 12.46 30.21
N THR A 776 -24.57 12.32 30.20
CA THR A 776 -23.86 11.08 29.94
C THR A 776 -22.76 10.86 30.97
N LEU A 777 -22.30 9.62 31.13
CA LEU A 777 -21.09 9.32 31.90
C LEU A 777 -20.20 8.48 31.01
N ASN A 778 -19.27 9.14 30.33
CA ASN A 778 -18.36 8.51 29.39
C ASN A 778 -17.23 7.76 30.12
N ARG A 779 -16.30 7.17 29.37
CA ARG A 779 -15.15 6.42 29.91
C ARG A 779 -14.35 7.22 30.94
N ASN A 780 -14.03 8.47 30.64
CA ASN A 780 -13.21 9.30 31.52
C ASN A 780 -13.96 9.71 32.79
N ASP A 781 -15.27 9.97 32.66
CA ASP A 781 -16.12 10.25 33.83
C ASP A 781 -16.18 9.04 34.76
N MET A 782 -16.36 7.84 34.21
CA MET A 782 -16.37 6.61 35.00
C MET A 782 -15.04 6.36 35.70
N ILE A 783 -13.91 6.62 35.03
CA ILE A 783 -12.58 6.55 35.66
C ILE A 783 -12.49 7.54 36.82
N ALA A 784 -12.89 8.81 36.61
CA ALA A 784 -12.85 9.83 37.65
C ALA A 784 -13.75 9.50 38.85
N ILE A 785 -14.96 8.95 38.60
CA ILE A 785 -15.86 8.48 39.66
C ILE A 785 -15.23 7.34 40.46
N LEU A 786 -14.61 6.36 39.78
CA LEU A 786 -13.91 5.27 40.46
C LEU A 786 -12.68 5.78 41.24
N GLU A 787 -11.97 6.78 40.73
CA GLU A 787 -10.82 7.38 41.40
C GLU A 787 -11.21 8.19 42.65
N ASP A 788 -12.40 8.78 42.70
CA ASP A 788 -12.90 9.52 43.88
C ASP A 788 -13.24 8.61 45.07
N GLY A 789 -13.62 7.34 44.86
CA GLY A 789 -13.83 6.37 45.96
C GLY A 789 -12.54 5.84 46.56
N LYS A 790 -11.47 6.64 46.57
CA LYS A 790 -10.19 6.37 47.21
C LYS A 790 -9.99 7.22 48.46
N ASP A 791 -11.02 7.92 48.92
CA ASP A 791 -10.97 8.72 50.12
C ASP A 791 -10.52 7.84 51.30
N ASN A 792 -9.72 8.42 52.20
CA ASN A 792 -9.13 7.70 53.33
C ASN A 792 -8.22 6.49 52.96
N ASN A 793 -7.75 6.38 51.71
CA ASN A 793 -6.85 5.33 51.17
C ASN A 793 -7.41 3.89 51.17
N ILE A 794 -8.70 3.70 51.46
CA ILE A 794 -9.35 2.38 51.52
C ILE A 794 -10.72 2.48 50.88
N VAL A 795 -11.04 1.52 50.02
CA VAL A 795 -12.37 1.40 49.41
C VAL A 795 -13.34 0.73 50.39
N ASP A 796 -14.33 1.45 50.90
CA ASP A 796 -15.27 1.01 51.92
C ASP A 796 -16.56 0.37 51.34
N ALA A 797 -17.49 0.00 52.23
CA ALA A 797 -18.74 -0.63 51.82
C ALA A 797 -19.75 0.34 51.18
N THR A 798 -19.66 1.63 51.52
CA THR A 798 -20.46 2.73 50.99
C THR A 798 -20.09 3.00 49.54
N GLU A 799 -18.81 3.17 49.24
CA GLU A 799 -18.33 3.46 47.88
C GLU A 799 -18.65 2.30 46.92
N ILE A 800 -18.43 1.04 47.34
CA ILE A 800 -18.78 -0.14 46.53
C ILE A 800 -20.27 -0.19 46.24
N LYS A 801 -21.11 0.14 47.24
CA LYS A 801 -22.56 0.18 47.06
C LYS A 801 -22.95 1.27 46.05
N ASP A 802 -22.31 2.43 46.13
CA ASP A 802 -22.60 3.55 45.24
C ASP A 802 -22.12 3.28 43.81
N PHE A 803 -20.93 2.71 43.60
CA PHE A 803 -20.48 2.23 42.30
C PHE A 803 -21.44 1.22 41.67
N ARG A 804 -21.91 0.24 42.46
CA ARG A 804 -22.93 -0.72 42.00
C ARG A 804 -24.27 -0.05 41.68
N THR A 805 -24.62 1.01 42.41
CA THR A 805 -25.84 1.78 42.16
C THR A 805 -25.73 2.54 40.84
N ILE A 806 -24.58 3.14 40.55
CA ILE A 806 -24.28 3.78 39.26
C ILE A 806 -24.37 2.75 38.12
N LEU A 807 -23.70 1.59 38.26
CA LEU A 807 -23.70 0.56 37.20
C LEU A 807 -25.06 -0.09 36.94
N SER A 808 -25.86 -0.31 37.98
CA SER A 808 -27.22 -0.84 37.83
C SER A 808 -28.18 0.16 37.17
N ASN A 809 -27.82 1.44 37.12
CA ASN A 809 -28.58 2.51 36.46
C ASN A 809 -27.86 3.04 35.19
N ALA A 810 -26.98 2.25 34.58
CA ALA A 810 -26.18 2.64 33.42
C ALA A 810 -26.99 3.24 32.26
N SER A 811 -28.15 2.68 31.94
CA SER A 811 -29.03 3.22 30.88
C SER A 811 -29.62 4.58 31.22
N TYR A 812 -29.94 4.84 32.51
CA TYR A 812 -30.43 6.15 32.95
C TYR A 812 -29.32 7.21 32.91
N LEU A 813 -28.09 6.79 33.20
CA LEU A 813 -26.91 7.66 33.27
C LEU A 813 -26.17 7.81 31.93
N GLY A 814 -26.68 7.22 30.84
CA GLY A 814 -26.04 7.31 29.52
C GLY A 814 -24.62 6.73 29.51
N ILE A 815 -24.37 5.63 30.23
CA ILE A 815 -23.07 4.94 30.24
C ILE A 815 -23.02 3.97 29.06
N ASP A 816 -22.02 4.13 28.18
CA ASP A 816 -21.80 3.24 27.05
C ASP A 816 -21.55 1.79 27.49
N ASP A 817 -21.95 0.83 26.65
CA ASP A 817 -21.92 -0.60 27.00
C ASP A 817 -20.51 -1.09 27.37
N TYR A 818 -19.48 -0.68 26.61
CA TYR A 818 -18.10 -1.06 26.88
C TYR A 818 -17.60 -0.48 28.21
N VAL A 819 -17.96 0.76 28.55
CA VAL A 819 -17.62 1.41 29.84
C VAL A 819 -18.28 0.66 30.98
N ARG A 820 -19.57 0.32 30.82
CA ARG A 820 -20.34 -0.46 31.80
C ARG A 820 -19.72 -1.83 32.03
N VAL A 821 -19.31 -2.55 30.96
CA VAL A 821 -18.69 -3.88 31.07
C VAL A 821 -17.32 -3.79 31.75
N LEU A 822 -16.47 -2.84 31.37
CA LEU A 822 -15.16 -2.65 32.00
C LEU A 822 -15.28 -2.26 33.49
N ALA A 823 -16.16 -1.31 33.81
CA ALA A 823 -16.43 -0.92 35.19
C ALA A 823 -17.04 -2.08 36.01
N ASN A 824 -17.86 -2.93 35.39
CA ASN A 824 -18.37 -4.14 36.05
C ASN A 824 -17.23 -5.10 36.44
N LYS A 825 -16.19 -5.24 35.62
CA LYS A 825 -15.01 -6.08 35.96
C LYS A 825 -14.16 -5.49 37.09
N VAL A 826 -14.19 -4.18 37.26
CA VAL A 826 -13.59 -3.48 38.42
C VAL A 826 -14.43 -3.69 39.68
N VAL A 827 -15.73 -3.34 39.62
CA VAL A 827 -16.61 -3.20 40.80
C VAL A 827 -17.23 -4.54 41.26
N ASN A 828 -17.64 -5.38 40.31
CA ASN A 828 -18.25 -6.68 40.59
C ASN A 828 -17.25 -7.84 40.42
N GLY A 829 -16.06 -7.55 39.90
CA GLY A 829 -14.97 -8.50 39.76
C GLY A 829 -15.01 -9.31 38.46
N ASP A 830 -13.88 -9.95 38.16
CA ASP A 830 -13.68 -10.80 37.00
C ASP A 830 -12.67 -11.91 37.33
N THR A 831 -12.75 -13.06 36.68
CA THR A 831 -11.81 -14.18 36.88
C THR A 831 -10.38 -13.83 36.45
N ALA A 832 -10.22 -12.81 35.60
CA ALA A 832 -8.93 -12.29 35.17
C ALA A 832 -8.27 -11.32 36.18
N ASN A 833 -8.95 -10.96 37.28
CA ASN A 833 -8.37 -10.09 38.32
C ASN A 833 -7.40 -10.87 39.23
N LYS A 834 -6.20 -11.22 38.74
CA LYS A 834 -5.20 -12.00 39.52
C LYS A 834 -4.72 -11.31 40.79
N SER A 835 -4.71 -9.98 40.80
CA SER A 835 -4.37 -9.17 41.97
C SER A 835 -5.49 -9.13 43.03
N GLY A 836 -6.63 -9.79 42.76
CA GLY A 836 -7.81 -9.82 43.64
C GLY A 836 -8.94 -8.91 43.13
N ASN A 837 -10.18 -9.33 43.38
CA ASN A 837 -11.39 -8.53 43.11
C ASN A 837 -11.57 -7.42 44.14
N LEU A 838 -12.21 -6.32 43.73
CA LEU A 838 -12.57 -5.23 44.63
C LEU A 838 -13.57 -5.71 45.70
N GLN A 839 -13.31 -5.38 46.95
CA GLN A 839 -14.16 -5.70 48.10
C GLN A 839 -14.02 -4.61 49.16
N ALA A 840 -14.97 -4.52 50.09
CA ALA A 840 -14.88 -3.53 51.16
C ALA A 840 -13.60 -3.79 51.99
N GLY A 841 -12.80 -2.75 52.20
CA GLY A 841 -11.47 -2.85 52.79
C GLY A 841 -10.33 -3.05 51.77
N SER A 842 -10.60 -3.07 50.46
CA SER A 842 -9.57 -3.02 49.42
C SER A 842 -8.79 -1.71 49.49
N SER A 843 -7.48 -1.73 49.24
CA SER A 843 -6.69 -0.49 49.24
C SER A 843 -6.89 0.32 47.95
N SER A 844 -6.60 1.62 48.00
CA SER A 844 -6.60 2.49 46.82
C SER A 844 -5.67 1.95 45.72
N GLU A 845 -4.53 1.34 46.07
CA GLU A 845 -3.63 0.73 45.08
C GLU A 845 -4.24 -0.53 44.41
N GLN A 846 -5.09 -1.27 45.10
CA GLN A 846 -5.81 -2.39 44.48
C GLN A 846 -6.81 -1.87 43.44
N LEU A 847 -7.55 -0.81 43.78
CA LEU A 847 -8.46 -0.15 42.85
C LEU A 847 -7.70 0.41 41.64
N ASP A 848 -6.54 1.04 41.85
CA ASP A 848 -5.67 1.51 40.77
C ASP A 848 -5.22 0.38 39.84
N LYS A 849 -4.84 -0.78 40.38
CA LYS A 849 -4.47 -1.94 39.54
C LYS A 849 -5.63 -2.39 38.66
N LEU A 850 -6.86 -2.39 39.19
CA LEU A 850 -8.05 -2.79 38.45
C LEU A 850 -8.42 -1.76 37.37
N ILE A 851 -8.36 -0.46 37.69
CA ILE A 851 -8.56 0.63 36.71
C ILE A 851 -7.50 0.55 35.62
N ASN A 852 -6.23 0.39 35.99
CA ASN A 852 -5.11 0.30 35.04
C ASN A 852 -5.20 -0.92 34.13
N LYS A 853 -5.69 -2.05 34.63
CA LYS A 853 -5.95 -3.26 33.83
C LYS A 853 -7.08 -3.03 32.84
N TRP A 854 -8.27 -2.66 33.32
CA TRP A 854 -9.49 -2.69 32.51
C TRP A 854 -9.69 -1.43 31.67
N PHE A 855 -9.38 -0.25 32.21
CA PHE A 855 -9.53 1.01 31.50
C PHE A 855 -8.26 1.43 30.79
N ARG A 856 -7.07 1.29 31.39
CA ARG A 856 -5.81 1.81 30.80
C ARG A 856 -4.97 0.79 30.05
N GLY A 857 -5.40 -0.48 29.99
CA GLY A 857 -4.72 -1.55 29.25
C GLY A 857 -3.25 -1.78 29.61
N SER A 858 -2.85 -1.38 30.81
CA SER A 858 -1.43 -1.36 31.23
C SER A 858 -0.93 -2.73 31.69
N GLU A 859 -1.83 -3.69 31.95
CA GLU A 859 -1.47 -5.07 32.29
C GLU A 859 -1.27 -5.92 31.03
N ARG A 860 -0.06 -5.84 30.46
CA ARG A 860 0.28 -6.47 29.18
C ARG A 860 0.46 -8.00 29.29
N PRO A 861 0.16 -8.76 28.22
CA PRO A 861 0.45 -10.19 28.18
C PRO A 861 1.93 -10.52 28.41
N GLN A 862 2.19 -11.61 29.13
CA GLN A 862 3.54 -12.13 29.30
C GLN A 862 4.13 -12.62 27.97
N THR A 863 5.41 -12.34 27.75
CA THR A 863 6.19 -12.71 26.57
C THR A 863 7.69 -12.69 26.91
N PRO A 864 8.55 -13.53 26.29
CA PRO A 864 10.00 -13.44 26.45
C PRO A 864 10.63 -12.23 25.72
N HIS A 865 9.83 -11.48 24.96
CA HIS A 865 10.27 -10.34 24.15
C HIS A 865 10.10 -9.00 24.87
N THR A 866 10.72 -7.95 24.34
CA THR A 866 10.63 -6.60 24.93
C THR A 866 9.43 -5.86 24.37
N TYR A 867 8.69 -5.16 25.22
CA TYR A 867 7.62 -4.27 24.77
C TYR A 867 8.16 -2.92 24.33
N GLN A 868 7.86 -2.50 23.10
CA GLN A 868 8.18 -1.16 22.59
C GLN A 868 6.92 -0.48 22.06
N TYR A 869 6.89 0.85 22.16
CA TYR A 869 5.78 1.64 21.64
C TYR A 869 5.74 1.53 20.11
N ALA A 870 4.62 1.05 19.57
CA ALA A 870 4.41 0.94 18.13
C ALA A 870 3.79 2.22 17.56
N LYS A 871 4.53 2.88 16.66
CA LYS A 871 4.02 3.95 15.81
C LYS A 871 3.11 3.38 14.71
N GLY A 872 2.36 4.25 14.02
CA GLY A 872 1.40 3.85 12.98
C GLY A 872 -0.03 4.29 13.26
N SER A 873 -0.97 3.79 12.44
CA SER A 873 -2.41 4.01 12.61
C SER A 873 -3.12 2.70 12.98
N LEU A 874 -4.32 2.79 13.56
CA LEU A 874 -5.13 1.60 13.83
C LEU A 874 -5.47 0.90 12.50
N PHE A 875 -6.00 1.67 11.54
CA PHE A 875 -6.26 1.25 10.17
C PHE A 875 -5.52 2.18 9.20
N GLN A 876 -5.01 1.66 8.08
CA GLN A 876 -4.21 2.43 7.13
C GLN A 876 -4.66 2.17 5.68
N ASN A 877 -5.30 3.16 5.06
CA ASN A 877 -5.89 3.06 3.71
C ASN A 877 -7.01 1.99 3.58
N GLY A 878 -7.76 1.76 4.66
CA GLY A 878 -8.75 0.69 4.75
C GLY A 878 -8.13 -0.59 5.30
N ILE A 879 -8.96 -1.60 5.59
CA ILE A 879 -8.49 -2.90 6.08
C ILE A 879 -8.40 -3.89 4.93
N SER A 880 -7.29 -4.63 4.85
CA SER A 880 -7.03 -5.62 3.81
C SER A 880 -6.69 -6.98 4.41
N HIS A 881 -6.96 -8.04 3.66
CA HIS A 881 -6.47 -9.36 4.02
C HIS A 881 -4.94 -9.42 3.96
N ASP A 882 -4.29 -8.42 3.35
CA ASP A 882 -2.83 -8.22 3.32
C ASP A 882 -2.22 -7.84 4.68
N ASP A 883 -3.04 -7.34 5.59
CA ASP A 883 -2.62 -6.93 6.94
C ASP A 883 -2.40 -8.15 7.83
N ILE A 884 -3.07 -9.27 7.51
CA ILE A 884 -2.95 -10.53 8.24
C ILE A 884 -1.56 -11.13 7.99
N ARG A 885 -0.65 -10.92 8.95
CA ARG A 885 0.71 -11.47 8.92
C ARG A 885 1.05 -12.10 10.27
N GLN A 886 0.91 -13.41 10.36
CA GLN A 886 1.20 -14.17 11.57
C GLN A 886 2.70 -14.24 11.85
N GLY A 887 3.06 -14.10 13.13
CA GLY A 887 4.40 -14.34 13.63
C GLY A 887 4.64 -15.76 14.10
N TYR A 888 5.68 -15.96 14.92
CA TYR A 888 6.14 -17.28 15.33
C TYR A 888 5.35 -17.87 16.52
N ILE A 889 4.03 -18.04 16.34
CA ILE A 889 3.13 -18.62 17.34
C ILE A 889 2.01 -19.43 16.70
N ASN A 890 1.52 -20.50 17.34
CA ASN A 890 0.50 -21.40 16.77
C ASN A 890 -0.95 -20.93 16.99
N ASN A 891 -1.24 -19.66 16.69
CA ASN A 891 -2.59 -19.09 16.79
C ASN A 891 -3.23 -18.83 15.42
N CYS A 892 -2.82 -19.58 14.39
CA CYS A 892 -3.28 -19.39 13.01
C CYS A 892 -4.80 -19.40 12.85
N PHE A 893 -5.51 -20.17 13.66
CA PHE A 893 -6.97 -20.21 13.71
C PHE A 893 -7.60 -18.84 14.01
N PHE A 894 -6.94 -18.02 14.84
CA PHE A 894 -7.43 -16.68 15.20
C PHE A 894 -7.17 -15.69 14.06
N LEU A 895 -5.96 -15.66 13.51
CA LEU A 895 -5.61 -14.74 12.42
C LEU A 895 -6.33 -15.07 11.10
N ALA A 896 -6.45 -16.35 10.75
CA ALA A 896 -7.32 -16.78 9.66
C ALA A 896 -8.79 -16.47 9.98
N GLY A 897 -9.20 -16.54 11.25
CA GLY A 897 -10.51 -16.10 11.72
C GLY A 897 -10.80 -14.63 11.39
N LEU A 898 -9.85 -13.74 11.70
CA LEU A 898 -9.92 -12.32 11.37
C LEU A 898 -9.96 -12.11 9.84
N GLY A 899 -9.08 -12.77 9.09
CA GLY A 899 -9.02 -12.66 7.62
C GLY A 899 -10.29 -13.14 6.92
N ALA A 900 -10.88 -14.26 7.35
CA ALA A 900 -12.13 -14.76 6.79
C ALA A 900 -13.31 -13.82 7.10
N THR A 901 -13.36 -13.30 8.35
CA THR A 901 -14.41 -12.38 8.77
C THR A 901 -14.34 -11.06 8.00
N LEU A 902 -13.12 -10.54 7.81
CA LEU A 902 -12.86 -9.32 7.07
C LEU A 902 -13.46 -9.36 5.66
N VAL A 903 -13.29 -10.46 4.94
CA VAL A 903 -13.77 -10.60 3.56
C VAL A 903 -15.29 -10.55 3.47
N GLN A 904 -15.98 -11.20 4.41
CA GLN A 904 -17.44 -11.24 4.39
C GLN A 904 -18.10 -10.01 5.00
N SER A 905 -17.46 -9.42 6.02
CA SER A 905 -18.04 -8.34 6.82
C SER A 905 -16.92 -7.50 7.44
N PRO A 906 -16.29 -6.59 6.67
CA PRO A 906 -15.22 -5.72 7.18
C PRO A 906 -15.67 -4.87 8.37
N GLU A 907 -16.96 -4.49 8.39
CA GLU A 907 -17.63 -3.77 9.48
C GLU A 907 -17.49 -4.48 10.84
N ILE A 908 -17.50 -5.82 10.89
CA ILE A 908 -17.35 -6.57 12.16
C ILE A 908 -15.95 -6.34 12.76
N ILE A 909 -14.93 -6.23 11.90
CA ILE A 909 -13.54 -5.96 12.28
C ILE A 909 -13.36 -4.48 12.63
N GLN A 910 -13.91 -3.55 11.85
CA GLN A 910 -13.79 -2.11 12.16
C GLN A 910 -14.47 -1.78 13.49
N ASN A 911 -15.71 -2.24 13.69
CA ASN A 911 -16.48 -2.05 14.92
C ASN A 911 -16.01 -2.94 16.08
N MET A 912 -14.98 -3.76 15.88
CA MET A 912 -14.30 -4.49 16.96
C MET A 912 -13.49 -3.54 17.85
N PHE A 913 -13.06 -2.39 17.34
CA PHE A 913 -12.17 -1.48 18.02
C PHE A 913 -12.85 -0.16 18.39
N ILE A 914 -12.56 0.31 19.60
CA ILE A 914 -12.84 1.65 20.08
C ILE A 914 -11.49 2.31 20.37
N ASP A 915 -11.14 3.35 19.63
CA ASP A 915 -9.99 4.19 19.94
C ASP A 915 -10.36 5.14 21.07
N ASN A 916 -9.69 5.02 22.21
CA ASN A 916 -9.98 5.82 23.40
C ASN A 916 -9.35 7.21 23.35
N GLY A 917 -8.55 7.54 22.33
CA GLY A 917 -7.90 8.85 22.16
C GLY A 917 -6.72 9.12 23.10
N ASP A 918 -6.41 8.20 24.01
CA ASP A 918 -5.32 8.28 24.99
C ASP A 918 -4.15 7.32 24.67
N GLY A 919 -4.12 6.78 23.44
CA GLY A 919 -3.15 5.78 23.03
C GLY A 919 -3.47 4.36 23.51
N THR A 920 -4.71 4.13 23.97
CA THR A 920 -5.25 2.79 24.24
C THR A 920 -6.44 2.48 23.33
N PHE A 921 -6.69 1.19 23.12
CA PHE A 921 -7.78 0.69 22.28
C PHE A 921 -8.59 -0.34 23.06
N THR A 922 -9.90 -0.16 23.11
CA THR A 922 -10.80 -1.17 23.66
C THR A 922 -11.28 -2.09 22.54
N VAL A 923 -11.05 -3.39 22.70
CA VAL A 923 -11.30 -4.42 21.70
C VAL A 923 -12.44 -5.32 22.16
N ARG A 924 -13.44 -5.49 21.30
CA ARG A 924 -14.65 -6.28 21.55
C ARG A 924 -14.47 -7.73 21.08
N PHE A 925 -14.86 -8.67 21.93
CA PHE A 925 -15.04 -10.08 21.59
C PHE A 925 -16.43 -10.55 22.03
N TYR A 926 -16.85 -11.73 21.62
CA TYR A 926 -18.13 -12.30 22.01
C TYR A 926 -17.98 -13.60 22.78
N LYS A 927 -18.71 -13.70 23.89
CA LYS A 927 -18.91 -14.94 24.64
C LYS A 927 -20.37 -15.34 24.53
N ASN A 928 -20.65 -16.41 23.78
CA ASN A 928 -22.01 -16.89 23.52
C ASN A 928 -22.95 -15.78 22.97
N GLY A 929 -22.45 -14.94 22.07
CA GLY A 929 -23.20 -13.84 21.46
C GLY A 929 -23.32 -12.57 22.33
N VAL A 930 -22.78 -12.56 23.55
CA VAL A 930 -22.72 -11.35 24.40
C VAL A 930 -21.35 -10.70 24.28
N ALA A 931 -21.34 -9.40 23.99
CA ALA A 931 -20.09 -8.64 23.86
C ALA A 931 -19.35 -8.57 25.20
N ASP A 932 -18.04 -8.76 25.14
CA ASP A 932 -17.09 -8.54 26.21
C ASP A 932 -15.92 -7.71 25.67
N TYR A 933 -15.27 -6.94 26.54
CA TYR A 933 -14.30 -5.93 26.13
C TYR A 933 -13.00 -6.05 26.93
N VAL A 934 -11.90 -5.74 26.26
CA VAL A 934 -10.54 -5.69 26.82
C VAL A 934 -9.83 -4.46 26.28
N THR A 935 -9.12 -3.72 27.13
CA THR A 935 -8.37 -2.54 26.70
C THR A 935 -6.88 -2.87 26.59
N VAL A 936 -6.24 -2.49 25.48
CA VAL A 936 -4.81 -2.66 25.23
C VAL A 936 -4.13 -1.33 24.95
N ASP A 937 -2.89 -1.16 25.40
CA ASP A 937 -2.03 -0.04 24.99
C ASP A 937 -1.25 -0.32 23.69
N ARG A 938 -0.51 0.69 23.20
CA ARG A 938 0.30 0.61 21.96
C ARG A 938 1.64 -0.11 22.07
N TYR A 939 2.00 -0.61 23.25
CA TYR A 939 3.26 -1.31 23.38
C TYR A 939 3.10 -2.73 22.86
N LEU A 940 3.86 -3.09 21.83
CA LEU A 940 3.85 -4.41 21.20
C LEU A 940 5.19 -5.12 21.43
N PRO A 941 5.23 -6.47 21.50
CA PRO A 941 6.48 -7.20 21.66
C PRO A 941 7.37 -7.12 20.41
N THR A 942 8.65 -6.84 20.61
CA THR A 942 9.65 -6.74 19.55
C THR A 942 10.86 -7.64 19.79
N ASN A 943 11.56 -7.99 18.72
CA ASN A 943 12.88 -8.61 18.80
C ASN A 943 13.96 -7.57 19.13
N ASN A 944 15.22 -8.01 19.26
CA ASN A 944 16.33 -7.13 19.65
C ASN A 944 16.65 -5.99 18.67
N ILE A 945 16.14 -6.05 17.43
CA ILE A 945 16.30 -4.99 16.41
C ILE A 945 15.04 -4.11 16.27
N GLY A 946 14.01 -4.34 17.08
CA GLY A 946 12.78 -3.53 17.11
C GLY A 946 11.67 -3.98 16.16
N ASN A 947 11.76 -5.15 15.55
CA ASN A 947 10.68 -5.65 14.70
C ASN A 947 9.64 -6.42 15.52
N LEU A 948 8.37 -6.25 15.19
CA LEU A 948 7.26 -7.01 15.76
C LEU A 948 7.47 -8.51 15.54
N VAL A 949 7.10 -9.34 16.53
CA VAL A 949 7.40 -10.79 16.55
C VAL A 949 6.19 -11.71 16.44
N TYR A 950 4.99 -11.18 16.76
CA TYR A 950 3.73 -11.91 16.65
C TYR A 950 2.96 -11.42 15.41
N ALA A 951 1.69 -11.05 15.48
CA ALA A 951 1.02 -10.41 14.36
C ALA A 951 1.80 -9.17 13.86
N ASN A 952 1.75 -8.94 12.55
CA ASN A 952 2.60 -7.98 11.84
C ASN A 952 4.11 -8.28 11.93
N ALA A 953 4.47 -9.57 12.07
CA ALA A 953 5.87 -9.97 12.22
C ALA A 953 6.77 -9.40 11.11
N GLY A 954 7.90 -8.82 11.53
CA GLY A 954 8.87 -8.19 10.64
C GLY A 954 8.74 -6.68 10.52
N ASP A 955 7.57 -6.10 10.83
CA ASP A 955 7.38 -4.64 10.80
C ASP A 955 8.19 -3.97 11.90
N TYR A 956 8.91 -2.89 11.57
CA TYR A 956 9.68 -2.13 12.55
C TYR A 956 8.76 -1.26 13.40
N HIS A 957 8.83 -1.36 14.73
CA HIS A 957 7.90 -0.70 15.65
C HIS A 957 7.87 0.84 15.50
N GLY A 958 8.98 1.45 15.04
CA GLY A 958 9.11 2.90 14.88
C GLY A 958 8.59 3.45 13.55
N ASN A 959 8.03 2.61 12.68
CA ASN A 959 7.51 3.03 11.37
C ASN A 959 6.12 3.68 11.50
N ASP A 960 5.98 4.92 11.03
CA ASP A 960 4.72 5.67 11.03
C ASP A 960 3.68 5.11 10.03
N SER A 961 4.12 4.24 9.11
CA SER A 961 3.27 3.53 8.15
C SER A 961 2.88 2.12 8.61
N ASN A 962 2.95 1.83 9.91
CA ASN A 962 2.43 0.57 10.43
C ASN A 962 0.91 0.61 10.55
N GLU A 963 0.28 -0.49 10.18
CA GLU A 963 -1.13 -0.76 10.43
C GLU A 963 -1.29 -1.75 11.58
N LEU A 964 -1.93 -1.32 12.66
CA LEU A 964 -1.79 -1.98 13.97
C LEU A 964 -2.96 -2.89 14.36
N TRP A 965 -4.08 -2.90 13.64
CA TRP A 965 -5.30 -3.58 14.08
C TRP A 965 -5.10 -5.09 14.32
N VAL A 966 -4.34 -5.80 13.47
CA VAL A 966 -4.12 -7.25 13.65
C VAL A 966 -3.30 -7.52 14.92
N ALA A 967 -2.23 -6.76 15.13
CA ALA A 967 -1.40 -6.86 16.32
C ALA A 967 -2.14 -6.50 17.62
N LEU A 968 -3.01 -5.50 17.57
CA LEU A 968 -3.83 -5.09 18.71
C LEU A 968 -4.95 -6.10 19.00
N ALA A 969 -5.60 -6.67 17.98
CA ALA A 969 -6.57 -7.77 18.14
C ALA A 969 -5.91 -8.99 18.79
N GLU A 970 -4.75 -9.40 18.31
CA GLU A 970 -4.01 -10.54 18.86
C GLU A 970 -3.58 -10.30 20.31
N LYS A 971 -3.08 -9.10 20.62
CA LYS A 971 -2.74 -8.71 21.99
C LYS A 971 -3.96 -8.74 22.91
N ALA A 972 -5.09 -8.20 22.47
CA ALA A 972 -6.32 -8.20 23.25
C ALA A 972 -6.85 -9.61 23.46
N TYR A 973 -6.73 -10.50 22.46
CA TYR A 973 -7.08 -11.91 22.58
C TYR A 973 -6.18 -12.65 23.59
N ALA A 974 -4.88 -12.32 23.63
CA ALA A 974 -3.96 -12.84 24.64
C ALA A 974 -4.31 -12.37 26.06
N GLN A 975 -4.72 -11.12 26.24
CA GLN A 975 -5.22 -10.61 27.53
C GLN A 975 -6.54 -11.27 27.94
N LEU A 976 -7.46 -11.41 26.99
CA LEU A 976 -8.77 -12.01 27.19
C LEU A 976 -8.67 -13.47 27.64
N ASN A 977 -7.64 -14.20 27.21
CA ASN A 977 -7.40 -15.58 27.58
C ASN A 977 -7.46 -15.80 29.10
N GLU A 978 -7.03 -14.81 29.88
CA GLU A 978 -7.04 -14.88 31.35
C GLU A 978 -8.42 -15.08 31.97
N ALA A 979 -9.49 -14.67 31.26
CA ALA A 979 -10.88 -14.88 31.66
C ALA A 979 -11.36 -16.34 31.43
N LYS A 980 -10.52 -17.18 30.82
CA LYS A 980 -10.67 -18.66 30.66
C LYS A 980 -11.88 -19.13 29.86
N TRP A 981 -12.37 -18.32 28.93
CA TRP A 981 -13.54 -18.69 28.14
C TRP A 981 -13.28 -18.82 26.64
N ILE A 982 -12.04 -18.62 26.18
CA ILE A 982 -11.66 -18.76 24.77
C ILE A 982 -11.05 -20.14 24.41
N ASN A 983 -11.22 -21.15 25.27
CA ASN A 983 -10.71 -22.52 25.08
C ASN A 983 -9.19 -22.63 24.87
N GLN A 984 -8.41 -21.84 25.61
CA GLN A 984 -6.95 -21.88 25.63
C GLN A 984 -6.46 -22.11 27.08
N ASP A 985 -5.18 -21.86 27.38
CA ASP A 985 -4.61 -22.25 28.68
C ASP A 985 -5.01 -21.37 29.88
N GLY A 986 -5.71 -20.25 29.63
CA GLY A 986 -6.19 -19.37 30.69
C GLY A 986 -5.15 -18.38 31.26
N THR A 987 -4.03 -18.16 30.57
CA THR A 987 -2.96 -17.23 30.99
C THR A 987 -3.01 -15.92 30.21
N ASN A 988 -2.72 -14.79 30.87
CA ASN A 988 -2.47 -13.50 30.20
C ASN A 988 -1.08 -13.53 29.55
N SER A 989 -0.92 -14.26 28.44
CA SER A 989 0.34 -14.42 27.74
C SER A 989 0.14 -14.71 26.26
N TYR A 990 1.09 -14.29 25.42
CA TYR A 990 1.05 -14.66 24.00
C TYR A 990 1.11 -16.18 23.84
N ASN A 991 2.05 -16.85 24.51
CA ASN A 991 2.15 -18.31 24.47
C ASN A 991 0.83 -19.02 24.87
N GLY A 992 0.03 -18.39 25.72
CA GLY A 992 -1.24 -18.93 26.18
C GLY A 992 -2.27 -19.13 25.08
N ILE A 993 -2.24 -18.29 24.03
CA ILE A 993 -3.07 -18.44 22.83
C ILE A 993 -2.40 -19.26 21.71
N GLY A 994 -1.20 -19.79 21.96
CA GLY A 994 -0.40 -20.58 21.02
C GLY A 994 -0.56 -22.10 21.14
N ASN A 995 -1.66 -22.59 21.73
CA ASN A 995 -1.88 -24.02 21.98
C ASN A 995 -2.67 -24.74 20.86
N ALA A 996 -2.69 -24.16 19.65
CA ALA A 996 -3.58 -24.51 18.55
C ALA A 996 -5.09 -24.35 18.91
N GLY A 997 -5.93 -24.25 17.90
CA GLY A 997 -7.36 -24.00 18.06
C GLY A 997 -8.13 -24.25 16.79
N TYR A 998 -9.46 -24.11 16.87
CA TYR A 998 -10.37 -24.28 15.73
C TYR A 998 -10.85 -22.92 15.22
N LEU A 999 -11.02 -22.80 13.90
CA LEU A 999 -11.56 -21.62 13.24
C LEU A 999 -12.95 -21.27 13.77
N SER A 1000 -13.79 -22.27 14.02
CA SER A 1000 -15.13 -22.11 14.60
C SER A 1000 -15.12 -21.45 15.98
N ASP A 1001 -14.07 -21.59 16.78
CA ASP A 1001 -13.98 -20.87 18.05
C ASP A 1001 -13.61 -19.39 17.82
N ALA A 1002 -12.66 -19.11 16.92
CA ALA A 1002 -12.34 -17.74 16.52
C ALA A 1002 -13.57 -17.03 15.91
N PHE A 1003 -14.31 -17.69 15.01
CA PHE A 1003 -15.53 -17.13 14.42
C PHE A 1003 -16.54 -16.72 15.48
N LYS A 1004 -16.82 -17.57 16.48
CA LYS A 1004 -17.73 -17.22 17.59
C LYS A 1004 -17.24 -16.00 18.36
N HIS A 1005 -15.94 -15.94 18.67
CA HIS A 1005 -15.37 -14.85 19.46
C HIS A 1005 -15.31 -13.52 18.70
N ILE A 1006 -15.12 -13.55 17.38
CA ILE A 1006 -15.00 -12.35 16.54
C ILE A 1006 -16.38 -11.83 16.15
N THR A 1007 -17.23 -12.71 15.60
CA THR A 1007 -18.53 -12.35 14.99
C THR A 1007 -19.69 -12.36 15.98
N GLY A 1008 -19.62 -13.18 17.03
CA GLY A 1008 -20.74 -13.42 17.95
C GLY A 1008 -21.78 -14.41 17.41
N GLU A 1009 -21.61 -14.87 16.17
CA GLU A 1009 -22.46 -15.87 15.57
C GLU A 1009 -22.15 -17.28 16.10
N LYS A 1010 -23.09 -18.19 15.90
CA LYS A 1010 -22.82 -19.62 16.06
C LYS A 1010 -21.90 -20.06 14.93
N ALA A 1011 -21.03 -21.02 15.20
CA ALA A 1011 -20.18 -21.63 14.19
C ALA A 1011 -20.24 -23.16 14.26
N ALA A 1012 -20.17 -23.80 13.09
CA ALA A 1012 -20.15 -25.25 12.93
C ALA A 1012 -18.78 -25.73 12.44
N LEU A 1013 -18.41 -26.93 12.91
CA LEU A 1013 -17.29 -27.67 12.37
C LEU A 1013 -17.79 -28.68 11.32
N GLY A 1014 -17.46 -28.40 10.06
CA GLY A 1014 -17.75 -29.22 8.90
C GLY A 1014 -16.76 -30.38 8.78
N ARG A 1015 -17.01 -31.48 9.51
CA ARG A 1015 -16.16 -32.69 9.51
C ARG A 1015 -16.00 -33.37 8.14
N PHE A 1016 -16.87 -33.05 7.18
CA PHE A 1016 -16.82 -33.58 5.82
C PHE A 1016 -16.80 -32.43 4.82
N LEU A 1017 -15.80 -32.46 3.94
CA LEU A 1017 -15.69 -31.53 2.82
C LEU A 1017 -16.84 -31.77 1.84
N SER A 1018 -17.61 -30.72 1.55
CA SER A 1018 -18.71 -30.76 0.59
C SER A 1018 -18.70 -29.48 -0.22
N PHE A 1019 -18.49 -29.60 -1.54
CA PHE A 1019 -18.38 -28.46 -2.45
C PHE A 1019 -19.60 -27.54 -2.33
N ASN A 1020 -20.80 -28.12 -2.51
CA ASN A 1020 -22.05 -27.36 -2.45
C ASN A 1020 -22.26 -26.67 -1.09
N LYS A 1021 -21.90 -27.31 0.03
CA LYS A 1021 -22.09 -26.68 1.34
C LYS A 1021 -21.13 -25.52 1.59
N VAL A 1022 -19.87 -25.67 1.20
CA VAL A 1022 -18.86 -24.61 1.31
C VAL A 1022 -19.25 -23.43 0.44
N VAL A 1023 -19.58 -23.68 -0.84
CA VAL A 1023 -19.93 -22.62 -1.79
C VAL A 1023 -21.19 -21.89 -1.33
N ASN A 1024 -22.23 -22.63 -0.92
CA ASN A 1024 -23.46 -22.01 -0.43
C ASN A 1024 -23.23 -21.17 0.82
N ALA A 1025 -22.44 -21.67 1.80
CA ALA A 1025 -22.08 -20.93 3.00
C ALA A 1025 -21.39 -19.61 2.63
N PHE A 1026 -20.32 -19.69 1.84
CA PHE A 1026 -19.54 -18.51 1.44
C PHE A 1026 -20.38 -17.50 0.64
N GLN A 1027 -21.18 -17.96 -0.33
CA GLN A 1027 -22.04 -17.08 -1.13
C GLN A 1027 -23.21 -16.48 -0.34
N SER A 1028 -23.63 -17.12 0.77
CA SER A 1028 -24.65 -16.57 1.67
C SER A 1028 -24.11 -15.55 2.68
N GLY A 1029 -22.82 -15.22 2.61
CA GLY A 1029 -22.15 -14.29 3.53
C GLY A 1029 -21.65 -14.94 4.82
N GLU A 1030 -21.73 -16.27 4.98
CA GLU A 1030 -21.13 -16.95 6.12
C GLU A 1030 -19.60 -16.87 6.04
N VAL A 1031 -18.96 -16.69 7.20
CA VAL A 1031 -17.50 -16.71 7.31
C VAL A 1031 -17.03 -18.14 7.16
N VAL A 1032 -16.08 -18.43 6.25
CA VAL A 1032 -15.63 -19.80 5.95
C VAL A 1032 -14.10 -19.91 6.07
N GLY A 1033 -13.63 -21.01 6.65
CA GLY A 1033 -12.20 -21.33 6.69
C GLY A 1033 -11.93 -22.83 6.64
N PHE A 1034 -10.68 -23.20 6.35
CA PHE A 1034 -10.25 -24.58 6.15
C PHE A 1034 -9.09 -24.96 7.06
N GLY A 1035 -9.12 -26.20 7.58
CA GLY A 1035 -8.02 -26.81 8.31
C GLY A 1035 -7.29 -27.86 7.47
N SER A 1036 -6.00 -27.65 7.20
CA SER A 1036 -5.20 -28.59 6.41
C SER A 1036 -4.94 -29.90 7.17
N LYS A 1037 -4.65 -30.98 6.43
CA LYS A 1037 -4.29 -32.28 7.03
C LYS A 1037 -2.96 -32.17 7.79
N SER A 1038 -2.76 -33.06 8.76
CA SER A 1038 -1.51 -33.14 9.53
C SER A 1038 -0.32 -33.73 8.76
N GLY A 1039 -0.55 -34.25 7.55
CA GLY A 1039 0.48 -34.81 6.67
C GLY A 1039 -0.10 -35.20 5.30
N GLY A 1040 0.79 -35.51 4.36
CA GLY A 1040 0.40 -35.90 2.99
C GLY A 1040 -0.22 -34.77 2.16
N VAL A 1041 0.06 -33.52 2.52
CA VAL A 1041 -0.37 -32.34 1.77
C VAL A 1041 0.69 -31.94 0.72
N ALA A 1042 0.26 -31.20 -0.30
CA ALA A 1042 1.11 -30.66 -1.35
C ALA A 1042 2.22 -29.77 -0.78
N SER A 1043 3.33 -29.69 -1.50
CA SER A 1043 4.53 -28.94 -1.09
C SER A 1043 4.26 -27.45 -0.87
N ASN A 1044 3.16 -26.91 -1.40
CA ASN A 1044 2.73 -25.53 -1.20
C ASN A 1044 1.73 -25.29 -0.05
N ILE A 1045 1.26 -26.33 0.64
CA ILE A 1045 0.29 -26.22 1.74
C ILE A 1045 0.95 -26.58 3.08
N VAL A 1046 0.84 -25.70 4.06
CA VAL A 1046 1.30 -25.95 5.45
C VAL A 1046 0.40 -26.98 6.13
N THR A 1047 0.96 -27.99 6.77
CA THR A 1047 0.25 -29.04 7.53
C THR A 1047 -0.31 -28.52 8.86
N SER A 1048 -1.43 -29.08 9.32
CA SER A 1048 -2.06 -28.72 10.60
C SER A 1048 -2.28 -27.22 10.78
N HIS A 1049 -2.72 -26.54 9.71
CA HIS A 1049 -2.75 -25.09 9.62
C HIS A 1049 -4.11 -24.58 9.16
N ALA A 1050 -4.51 -23.42 9.67
CA ALA A 1050 -5.79 -22.78 9.36
C ALA A 1050 -5.63 -21.80 8.20
N TYR A 1051 -6.58 -21.82 7.28
CA TYR A 1051 -6.66 -20.92 6.12
C TYR A 1051 -8.04 -20.26 6.08
N ALA A 1052 -8.08 -18.99 5.69
CA ALA A 1052 -9.33 -18.27 5.44
C ALA A 1052 -9.76 -18.48 3.99
N LEU A 1053 -11.06 -18.74 3.73
CA LEU A 1053 -11.60 -18.63 2.38
C LEU A 1053 -11.85 -17.15 2.10
N VAL A 1054 -11.15 -16.59 1.11
CA VAL A 1054 -11.19 -15.16 0.81
C VAL A 1054 -11.79 -14.83 -0.56
N ASP A 1055 -11.88 -15.82 -1.45
CA ASP A 1055 -12.60 -15.67 -2.71
C ASP A 1055 -13.03 -17.03 -3.29
N TYR A 1056 -14.06 -17.04 -4.13
CA TYR A 1056 -14.50 -18.19 -4.89
C TYR A 1056 -14.91 -17.76 -6.31
N ASN A 1057 -14.16 -18.24 -7.30
CA ASN A 1057 -14.43 -17.97 -8.71
C ASN A 1057 -15.38 -19.05 -9.27
N ALA A 1058 -16.62 -18.66 -9.55
CA ALA A 1058 -17.65 -19.58 -10.04
C ALA A 1058 -17.36 -20.11 -11.46
N GLN A 1059 -16.65 -19.36 -12.30
CA GLN A 1059 -16.31 -19.74 -13.68
C GLN A 1059 -15.23 -20.82 -13.73
N THR A 1060 -14.17 -20.66 -12.92
CA THR A 1060 -13.06 -21.63 -12.85
C THR A 1060 -13.29 -22.70 -11.78
N GLN A 1061 -14.31 -22.55 -10.92
CA GLN A 1061 -14.60 -23.36 -9.73
C GLN A 1061 -13.42 -23.47 -8.77
N LYS A 1062 -12.60 -22.42 -8.70
CA LYS A 1062 -11.44 -22.37 -7.81
C LYS A 1062 -11.72 -21.52 -6.59
N PHE A 1063 -11.12 -21.93 -5.48
CA PHE A 1063 -11.19 -21.28 -4.18
C PHE A 1063 -9.87 -20.57 -3.92
N THR A 1064 -9.92 -19.33 -3.49
CA THR A 1064 -8.75 -18.59 -3.04
C THR A 1064 -8.68 -18.66 -1.53
N LEU A 1065 -7.65 -19.33 -1.02
CA LEU A 1065 -7.40 -19.45 0.40
C LEU A 1065 -6.27 -18.53 0.83
N LEU A 1066 -6.49 -17.72 1.85
CA LEU A 1066 -5.46 -16.92 2.50
C LEU A 1066 -4.75 -17.77 3.56
N ASN A 1067 -3.44 -17.86 3.41
CA ASN A 1067 -2.53 -18.35 4.42
C ASN A 1067 -2.18 -17.20 5.38
N PRO A 1068 -2.49 -17.28 6.69
CA PRO A 1068 -2.14 -16.23 7.63
C PRO A 1068 -0.62 -16.06 7.81
N TRP A 1069 0.22 -17.01 7.34
CA TRP A 1069 1.66 -16.83 7.26
C TRP A 1069 2.01 -15.96 6.05
N SER A 1070 2.37 -14.71 6.30
CA SER A 1070 2.77 -13.76 5.27
C SER A 1070 4.16 -14.09 4.73
N THR A 1071 4.25 -14.95 3.71
CA THR A 1071 5.54 -15.29 3.10
C THR A 1071 5.53 -15.16 1.59
N ASP A 1072 5.47 -13.93 1.07
CA ASP A 1072 5.76 -13.66 -0.35
C ASP A 1072 7.22 -13.99 -0.72
N ASN A 1073 8.11 -14.10 0.29
CA ASN A 1073 9.52 -14.45 0.13
C ASN A 1073 9.81 -15.95 0.12
N ASN A 1074 8.82 -16.82 0.36
CA ASN A 1074 9.00 -18.26 0.27
C ASN A 1074 8.27 -18.78 -0.97
N ALA A 1075 8.99 -18.94 -2.08
CA ALA A 1075 8.46 -19.35 -3.38
C ALA A 1075 7.63 -20.66 -3.35
N LEU A 1076 7.72 -21.43 -2.26
CA LEU A 1076 6.95 -22.65 -2.06
C LEU A 1076 5.63 -22.45 -1.31
N LYS A 1077 5.47 -21.46 -0.41
CA LYS A 1077 4.27 -21.29 0.45
C LYS A 1077 3.68 -19.89 0.28
N SER A 1078 2.98 -19.67 -0.84
CA SER A 1078 2.38 -18.38 -1.18
C SER A 1078 1.34 -17.90 -0.15
N ARG A 1079 1.19 -16.57 -0.04
CA ARG A 1079 0.19 -15.88 0.79
C ARG A 1079 -1.24 -16.29 0.44
N THR A 1080 -1.55 -16.35 -0.86
CA THR A 1080 -2.82 -16.82 -1.38
C THR A 1080 -2.62 -18.10 -2.18
N LEU A 1081 -3.56 -19.04 -2.04
CA LEU A 1081 -3.57 -20.32 -2.76
C LEU A 1081 -4.86 -20.42 -3.55
N GLU A 1082 -4.75 -20.49 -4.87
CA GLU A 1082 -5.88 -20.74 -5.76
C GLU A 1082 -5.98 -22.23 -6.04
N LEU A 1083 -7.01 -22.88 -5.47
CA LEU A 1083 -7.13 -24.34 -5.45
C LEU A 1083 -8.44 -24.79 -6.08
N SER A 1084 -8.38 -25.86 -6.88
CA SER A 1084 -9.57 -26.62 -7.29
C SER A 1084 -10.15 -27.43 -6.13
N TRP A 1085 -11.41 -27.84 -6.26
CA TRP A 1085 -12.04 -28.69 -5.24
C TRP A 1085 -11.31 -30.02 -4.99
N ASN A 1086 -10.72 -30.62 -6.03
CA ASN A 1086 -9.93 -31.85 -5.91
C ASN A 1086 -8.67 -31.64 -5.06
N GLU A 1087 -8.03 -30.47 -5.20
CA GLU A 1087 -6.89 -30.07 -4.38
C GLU A 1087 -7.32 -29.79 -2.94
N ILE A 1088 -8.49 -29.18 -2.72
CA ILE A 1088 -9.06 -29.03 -1.37
C ILE A 1088 -9.25 -30.41 -0.71
N ILE A 1089 -9.91 -31.37 -1.37
CA ILE A 1089 -10.11 -32.73 -0.83
C ILE A 1089 -8.77 -33.44 -0.53
N SER A 1090 -7.79 -33.23 -1.41
CA SER A 1090 -6.50 -33.89 -1.30
C SER A 1090 -5.69 -33.36 -0.12
N ASN A 1091 -5.84 -32.08 0.23
CA ASN A 1091 -4.96 -31.40 1.19
C ASN A 1091 -5.61 -30.98 2.52
N PHE A 1092 -6.93 -30.83 2.56
CA PHE A 1092 -7.66 -30.33 3.74
C PHE A 1092 -8.47 -31.42 4.41
N SER A 1093 -8.65 -31.29 5.72
CA SER A 1093 -9.28 -32.30 6.57
C SER A 1093 -10.69 -31.91 7.02
N TYR A 1094 -10.93 -30.62 7.20
CA TYR A 1094 -12.23 -30.06 7.58
C TYR A 1094 -12.35 -28.61 7.10
N TRP A 1095 -13.56 -28.07 7.19
CA TRP A 1095 -13.87 -26.67 7.01
C TRP A 1095 -14.79 -26.22 8.14
N ASP A 1096 -14.71 -24.97 8.55
CA ASP A 1096 -15.58 -24.37 9.55
C ASP A 1096 -16.34 -23.22 8.89
N SER A 1097 -17.56 -22.96 9.36
CA SER A 1097 -18.29 -21.75 8.99
C SER A 1097 -19.07 -21.15 10.15
N THR A 1098 -19.40 -19.86 10.06
CA THR A 1098 -20.54 -19.35 10.83
C THR A 1098 -21.84 -19.98 10.35
N ILE A 1099 -22.89 -19.92 11.17
CA ILE A 1099 -24.20 -20.49 10.84
C ILE A 1099 -25.21 -19.36 10.97
N SER A 1100 -25.74 -18.89 9.86
CA SER A 1100 -26.80 -17.90 9.88
C SER A 1100 -28.09 -18.57 10.37
N ASN A 1101 -28.53 -18.22 11.58
CA ASN A 1101 -29.94 -18.41 11.93
C ASN A 1101 -30.73 -17.42 11.07
N VAL A 1102 -31.46 -17.90 10.06
CA VAL A 1102 -32.56 -17.11 9.47
C VAL A 1102 -33.54 -16.80 10.60
N VAL A 1103 -33.46 -15.60 11.15
CA VAL A 1103 -34.54 -15.00 11.94
C VAL A 1103 -34.88 -13.69 11.25
N SER A 1104 -35.93 -13.79 10.43
CA SER A 1104 -36.84 -12.69 10.20
C SER A 1104 -37.30 -12.11 11.54
N THR A 1105 -37.00 -10.84 11.78
CA THR A 1105 -37.96 -9.82 12.22
C THR A 1105 -37.43 -8.46 11.83
#